data_AF-A0A947XMY8-F1
#
_entry.id   AF-A0A947XMY8-F1
#
_cell.length_a   1.000
_cell.length_b   1.000
_cell.length_c   1.000
_cell.angle_alpha   90.00
_cell.angle_beta   90.00
_cell.angle_gamma   90.00
#
_symmetry.space_group_name_H-M   'P 1'
#
loop_
_entity.id
_entity.type
_entity.pdbx_description
1 polymer ?
#
loop_
_entity_poly.entity_id
_entity_poly.type
_entity_poly.pdbx_seq_one_letter_code
_entity_poly.pdbx_strand_id
1 'polypeptide(L)'
;MTDLTRIPGLVAAPNVLGGYFYRPPLPASYVERPGLCERLLGGLAGRLLLVSAPAGFGKSSLAIEFCEHLPEQWQSLWLGLSSRDSDPGRFLERLLSGLQQFFPGVGQEALGLLRLRQRHQPFAFEEWLDGLLDELALRLDPQEPLLLVLDDYHLAQGAVLDRCLQFFLSHLPPGLVMLVTSRQRPDWHLARLRLSRQLLELHEQDLRLTDAESTALLTLQGAALSAEALAALLQRSEGWVAGLRLWSLAANEAQESANLPALAQGGDGLIHDYLLEEVIERQPADVQAFLYETASQERFCAELCDALRDTHDSAAILRHLQAHQVFLVPLDEQGKWFRYHHLFSDLLRSRPQPTSGLHLRACRWFSAEGMLDEAIEQALRAGQPDVAANLVQNLSEEQLLAEQNVATLLRWKMDLPDSLLTSTPRLILLYGWALALACQLDAAEELLAELGRFLPARERSEQEGLLAQWLALSGVIARGRGDSAKAQAYCTEALSCLPLDRYGQRLMCLSSLANLAIVHGDLWRARGLNREALELAQRVGNPLFEALAHYDRARVLQARGEVLRALDEVRQGQQRLASLPAQRQYAARGRLTLYEGYLLSLRLQPQQARQRLLAGIAEARGCRDISVLIGYCVLASLEGRSGNLPEAFAQLAEAERLMHIWDIPAIYYLAMITLTKCELWLRQGQTELAGVWLSRLLDAYGGEQAAAAPEFHPQLPLHVQLHLATYERLQGEDEQAERRLRGLSQLAQNAGGQLLGAIAQMQLTDLLHAAGREREAQQQLRSALQTAAGGGLLPFHGLLTRQPGWLHEQLLTQDASPLIEALQQHLPQALPLVSQDDYASVVDALSSRELSVLQLIAQGCSNQEISDSLFISLHTVKTHARHINSKLGVERRTQAVARAKSLGLLR
;
A
#
# COMPACT_ATOMS: atom_id res chain seq x y z
N MET A 1 17.28 -19.64 -37.47
CA MET A 1 18.25 -18.91 -38.33
C MET A 1 17.45 -18.12 -39.34
N THR A 2 17.27 -16.83 -39.10
CA THR A 2 16.55 -15.91 -39.97
C THR A 2 17.53 -14.81 -40.37
N ASP A 3 17.75 -14.70 -41.68
CA ASP A 3 18.70 -13.81 -42.33
C ASP A 3 18.15 -12.37 -42.31
N LEU A 4 18.76 -11.48 -41.51
CA LEU A 4 18.30 -10.10 -41.27
C LEU A 4 18.61 -9.12 -42.42
N THR A 5 18.96 -9.61 -43.61
CA THR A 5 19.43 -8.76 -44.72
C THR A 5 18.32 -8.16 -45.60
N ARG A 6 17.03 -8.30 -45.24
CA ARG A 6 15.92 -7.76 -46.06
C ARG A 6 14.91 -6.95 -45.25
N ILE A 7 15.30 -5.75 -44.84
CA ILE A 7 14.38 -4.65 -44.48
C ILE A 7 14.79 -3.42 -45.32
N PRO A 8 13.93 -2.87 -46.18
CA PRO A 8 14.27 -1.70 -46.99
C PRO A 8 14.18 -0.41 -46.15
N GLY A 9 15.30 0.27 -45.93
CA GLY A 9 15.31 1.57 -45.23
C GLY A 9 16.66 2.06 -44.66
N LEU A 10 17.71 1.23 -44.62
CA LEU A 10 19.02 1.65 -44.10
C LEU A 10 19.81 2.48 -45.12
N VAL A 11 20.00 3.76 -44.82
CA VAL A 11 20.98 4.64 -45.49
C VAL A 11 22.39 4.08 -45.21
N ALA A 12 23.13 3.78 -46.26
CA ALA A 12 24.45 3.19 -46.19
C ALA A 12 25.48 4.11 -45.52
N ALA A 13 26.16 3.63 -44.48
CA ALA A 13 27.40 4.19 -43.96
C ALA A 13 28.60 3.30 -44.39
N PRO A 14 29.80 3.85 -44.62
CA PRO A 14 30.85 3.17 -45.39
C PRO A 14 31.76 2.28 -44.53
N ASN A 15 32.16 1.15 -45.15
CA ASN A 15 33.23 0.20 -44.80
C ASN A 15 33.12 -0.57 -43.47
N VAL A 16 32.28 -1.62 -43.46
CA VAL A 16 32.31 -2.70 -42.46
C VAL A 16 33.18 -3.85 -42.97
N LEU A 17 34.42 -3.96 -42.47
CA LEU A 17 35.15 -5.21 -42.49
C LEU A 17 34.68 -6.05 -41.28
N GLY A 18 33.79 -7.02 -41.53
CA GLY A 18 33.45 -8.13 -40.62
C GLY A 18 32.32 -7.88 -39.61
N GLY A 19 31.09 -8.34 -39.91
CA GLY A 19 29.90 -8.24 -39.05
C GLY A 19 29.90 -9.06 -37.75
N TYR A 20 31.06 -9.38 -37.17
CA TYR A 20 31.20 -10.24 -35.98
C TYR A 20 31.41 -9.50 -34.64
N PHE A 21 31.73 -8.20 -34.69
CA PHE A 21 32.06 -7.33 -33.53
C PHE A 21 31.14 -6.11 -33.43
N TYR A 22 29.96 -6.21 -34.04
CA TYR A 22 29.01 -5.12 -34.11
C TYR A 22 28.24 -5.00 -32.78
N ARG A 23 28.35 -3.84 -32.13
CA ARG A 23 27.45 -3.46 -31.04
C ARG A 23 26.13 -2.97 -31.66
N PRO A 24 24.98 -3.61 -31.35
CA PRO A 24 23.69 -3.13 -31.84
C PRO A 24 23.33 -1.77 -31.21
N PRO A 25 22.55 -0.92 -31.91
CA PRO A 25 22.04 0.33 -31.34
C PRO A 25 20.96 0.03 -30.31
N LEU A 26 20.72 0.98 -29.40
CA LEU A 26 19.59 0.90 -28.50
C LEU A 26 18.27 0.83 -29.29
N PRO A 27 17.29 0.02 -28.83
CA PRO A 27 16.00 -0.04 -29.48
C PRO A 27 15.28 1.32 -29.49
N ALA A 28 14.46 1.58 -30.51
CA ALA A 28 13.56 2.72 -30.49
C ALA A 28 12.64 2.67 -29.23
N SER A 29 12.45 3.83 -28.61
CA SER A 29 11.72 4.00 -27.34
C SER A 29 12.34 3.28 -26.14
N TYR A 30 13.67 3.17 -26.09
CA TYR A 30 14.38 2.73 -24.89
C TYR A 30 14.19 3.73 -23.74
N VAL A 31 13.99 3.21 -22.51
CA VAL A 31 13.97 4.02 -21.28
C VAL A 31 15.33 3.89 -20.61
N GLU A 32 16.02 5.02 -20.46
CA GLU A 32 17.32 5.09 -19.80
C GLU A 32 17.26 4.62 -18.35
N ARG A 33 18.33 3.96 -17.90
CA ARG A 33 18.46 3.34 -16.58
C ARG A 33 19.71 3.83 -15.87
N PRO A 34 19.83 5.15 -15.60
CA PRO A 34 21.06 5.77 -15.10
C PRO A 34 21.53 5.15 -13.78
N GLY A 35 20.61 4.80 -12.87
CA GLY A 35 20.97 4.17 -11.60
C GLY A 35 21.60 2.77 -11.75
N LEU A 36 21.25 1.99 -12.77
CA LEU A 36 21.91 0.72 -13.06
C LEU A 36 23.25 0.92 -13.74
N CYS A 37 23.37 1.89 -14.65
CA CYS A 37 24.65 2.27 -15.24
C CYS A 37 25.64 2.78 -14.19
N GLU A 38 25.20 3.60 -13.23
CA GLU A 38 26.03 4.03 -12.09
C GLU A 38 26.54 2.86 -11.26
N ARG A 39 25.69 1.85 -10.99
CA ARG A 39 26.11 0.62 -10.31
C ARG A 39 27.16 -0.15 -11.11
N LEU A 40 26.96 -0.29 -12.43
CA LEU A 40 27.94 -0.93 -13.32
C LEU A 40 29.27 -0.16 -13.37
N LEU A 41 29.22 1.18 -13.40
CA LEU A 41 30.40 2.05 -13.32
C LEU A 41 31.18 1.81 -12.02
N GLY A 42 30.48 1.72 -10.89
CA GLY A 42 31.09 1.37 -9.60
C GLY A 42 31.75 -0.02 -9.57
N GLY A 43 31.32 -0.93 -10.44
CA GLY A 43 31.89 -2.27 -10.60
C GLY A 43 33.15 -2.32 -11.48
N LEU A 44 33.49 -1.26 -12.22
CA LEU A 44 34.66 -1.23 -13.12
C LEU A 44 36.00 -1.35 -12.39
N ALA A 45 36.04 -1.11 -11.08
CA ALA A 45 37.22 -1.38 -10.26
C ALA A 45 37.49 -2.89 -10.03
N GLY A 46 36.53 -3.74 -10.39
CA GLY A 46 36.61 -5.19 -10.29
C GLY A 46 37.14 -5.87 -11.56
N ARG A 47 36.73 -7.11 -11.77
CA ARG A 47 37.09 -7.94 -12.95
C ARG A 47 35.90 -8.39 -13.78
N LEU A 48 34.74 -8.55 -13.15
CA LEU A 48 33.55 -9.12 -13.77
C LEU A 48 32.29 -8.34 -13.38
N LEU A 49 31.57 -7.89 -14.41
CA LEU A 49 30.19 -7.42 -14.34
C LEU A 49 29.29 -8.52 -14.93
N LEU A 50 28.45 -9.15 -14.11
CA LEU A 50 27.57 -10.22 -14.55
C LEU A 50 26.11 -9.77 -14.49
N VAL A 51 25.44 -9.74 -15.64
CA VAL A 51 24.02 -9.40 -15.77
C VAL A 51 23.25 -10.67 -16.10
N SER A 52 22.54 -11.23 -15.12
CA SER A 52 21.86 -12.53 -15.24
C SER A 52 20.37 -12.43 -14.89
N ALA A 53 19.51 -12.64 -15.88
CA ALA A 53 18.05 -12.52 -15.77
C ALA A 53 17.33 -13.27 -16.90
N PRO A 54 16.03 -13.61 -16.76
CA PRO A 54 15.26 -14.32 -17.77
C PRO A 54 15.21 -13.59 -19.12
N ALA A 55 14.64 -14.27 -20.13
CA ALA A 55 14.38 -13.67 -21.43
C ALA A 55 13.52 -12.39 -21.30
N GLY A 56 13.88 -11.34 -22.02
CA GLY A 56 13.05 -10.13 -22.10
C GLY A 56 13.18 -9.11 -20.95
N PHE A 57 14.11 -9.26 -20.01
CA PHE A 57 14.37 -8.25 -18.95
C PHE A 57 15.35 -7.12 -19.35
N GLY A 58 15.73 -7.02 -20.63
CA GLY A 58 16.55 -5.90 -21.13
C GLY A 58 18.06 -5.99 -20.85
N LYS A 59 18.61 -7.18 -20.55
CA LYS A 59 20.05 -7.39 -20.28
C LYS A 59 20.98 -6.78 -21.34
N SER A 60 20.78 -7.15 -22.60
CA SER A 60 21.60 -6.66 -23.72
C SER A 60 21.40 -5.17 -23.94
N SER A 61 20.19 -4.65 -23.78
CA SER A 61 19.91 -3.21 -23.85
C SER A 61 20.64 -2.42 -22.76
N LEU A 62 20.65 -2.91 -21.52
CA LEU A 62 21.43 -2.30 -20.44
C LEU A 62 22.93 -2.35 -20.73
N ALA A 63 23.44 -3.46 -21.27
CA ALA A 63 24.84 -3.57 -21.65
C ALA A 63 25.22 -2.57 -22.77
N ILE A 64 24.33 -2.35 -23.74
CA ILE A 64 24.52 -1.33 -24.79
C ILE A 64 24.53 0.08 -24.18
N GLU A 65 23.53 0.41 -23.36
CA GLU A 65 23.45 1.72 -22.66
C GLU A 65 24.69 1.96 -21.81
N PHE A 66 25.13 0.95 -21.06
CA PHE A 66 26.33 1.04 -20.25
C PHE A 66 27.57 1.34 -21.11
N CYS A 67 27.69 0.71 -22.27
CA CYS A 67 28.78 1.01 -23.21
C CYS A 67 28.69 2.42 -23.82
N GLU A 68 27.51 3.05 -23.87
CA GLU A 68 27.34 4.46 -24.27
C GLU A 68 27.76 5.43 -23.18
N HIS A 69 27.60 5.02 -21.91
CA HIS A 69 27.92 5.81 -20.73
C HIS A 69 29.30 5.48 -20.13
N LEU A 70 30.12 4.73 -20.86
CA LEU A 70 31.50 4.47 -20.46
C LEU A 70 32.28 5.80 -20.40
N PRO A 71 33.18 5.98 -19.42
CA PRO A 71 34.04 7.16 -19.39
C PRO A 71 34.89 7.25 -20.67
N GLU A 72 35.24 8.47 -21.11
CA GLU A 72 35.90 8.72 -22.41
C GLU A 72 37.18 7.91 -22.64
N GLN A 73 37.89 7.57 -21.56
CA GLN A 73 39.11 6.78 -21.61
C GLN A 73 38.89 5.26 -21.78
N TRP A 74 37.66 4.76 -21.64
CA TRP A 74 37.34 3.34 -21.77
C TRP A 74 37.04 2.97 -23.23
N GLN A 75 37.58 1.84 -23.64
CA GLN A 75 37.25 1.18 -24.90
C GLN A 75 36.30 0.00 -24.64
N SER A 76 35.54 -0.43 -25.64
CA SER A 76 34.69 -1.63 -25.52
C SER A 76 34.80 -2.55 -26.73
N LEU A 77 34.90 -3.85 -26.47
CA LEU A 77 34.88 -4.92 -27.47
C LEU A 77 33.63 -5.76 -27.27
N TRP A 78 32.73 -5.75 -28.27
CA TRP A 78 31.46 -6.46 -28.20
C TRP A 78 31.50 -7.82 -28.92
N LEU A 79 31.20 -8.90 -28.19
CA LEU A 79 31.05 -10.25 -28.72
C LEU A 79 29.63 -10.76 -28.50
N GLY A 80 28.81 -10.72 -29.56
CA GLY A 80 27.54 -11.44 -29.60
C GLY A 80 27.76 -12.94 -29.79
N LEU A 81 27.27 -13.75 -28.85
CA LEU A 81 27.48 -15.19 -28.81
C LEU A 81 26.33 -15.97 -29.45
N SER A 82 26.64 -17.16 -29.95
CA SER A 82 25.70 -18.07 -30.60
C SER A 82 26.02 -19.52 -30.22
N SER A 83 25.11 -20.44 -30.53
CA SER A 83 25.32 -21.89 -30.28
C SER A 83 26.58 -22.47 -30.93
N ARG A 84 27.08 -21.83 -31.99
CA ARG A 84 28.33 -22.25 -32.66
C ARG A 84 29.57 -21.93 -31.83
N ASP A 85 29.49 -20.94 -30.95
CA ASP A 85 30.60 -20.49 -30.11
C ASP A 85 30.77 -21.38 -28.85
N SER A 86 29.97 -22.44 -28.73
CA SER A 86 30.17 -23.51 -27.74
C SER A 86 31.41 -24.36 -28.00
N ASP A 87 31.96 -24.36 -29.22
CA ASP A 87 33.32 -24.86 -29.47
C ASP A 87 34.35 -23.82 -28.97
N PRO A 88 35.16 -24.16 -27.95
CA PRO A 88 36.12 -23.22 -27.37
C PRO A 88 37.12 -22.67 -28.38
N GLY A 89 37.51 -23.48 -29.38
CA GLY A 89 38.44 -23.04 -30.42
C GLY A 89 37.87 -21.90 -31.26
N ARG A 90 36.63 -22.05 -31.72
CA ARG A 90 35.93 -20.98 -32.45
C ARG A 90 35.76 -19.73 -31.60
N PHE A 91 35.35 -19.88 -30.34
CA PHE A 91 35.19 -18.75 -29.42
C PHE A 91 36.50 -17.97 -29.26
N LEU A 92 37.60 -18.68 -28.97
CA LEU A 92 38.91 -18.07 -28.74
C LEU A 92 39.49 -17.42 -30.00
N GLU A 93 39.26 -18.00 -31.19
CA GLU A 93 39.63 -17.38 -32.47
C GLU A 93 38.90 -16.03 -32.68
N ARG A 94 37.61 -15.97 -32.32
CA ARG A 94 36.82 -14.73 -32.39
C ARG A 94 37.27 -13.72 -31.35
N LEU A 95 37.48 -14.14 -30.11
CA LEU A 95 37.99 -13.28 -29.04
C LEU A 95 39.31 -12.63 -29.48
N LEU A 96 40.25 -13.44 -29.99
CA LEU A 96 41.54 -12.95 -30.44
C LEU A 96 41.41 -11.99 -31.62
N SER A 97 40.58 -12.32 -32.61
CA SER A 97 40.33 -11.44 -33.76
C SER A 97 39.75 -10.08 -33.33
N GLY A 98 38.98 -10.05 -32.23
CA GLY A 98 38.46 -8.81 -31.65
C GLY A 98 39.54 -8.02 -30.91
N LEU A 99 40.34 -8.68 -30.08
CA LEU A 99 41.46 -8.07 -29.35
C LEU A 99 42.51 -7.48 -30.30
N GLN A 100 42.73 -8.11 -31.45
CA GLN A 100 43.66 -7.62 -32.48
C GLN A 100 43.25 -6.28 -33.12
N GLN A 101 41.99 -5.83 -32.96
CA GLN A 101 41.56 -4.50 -33.42
C GLN A 101 42.15 -3.38 -32.56
N PHE A 102 42.37 -3.66 -31.27
CA PHE A 102 42.94 -2.72 -30.31
C PHE A 102 44.46 -2.92 -30.16
N PHE A 103 44.92 -4.18 -30.24
CA PHE A 103 46.31 -4.56 -30.06
C PHE A 103 46.84 -5.33 -31.28
N PRO A 104 47.27 -4.65 -32.36
CA PRO A 104 47.75 -5.30 -33.57
C PRO A 104 48.86 -6.31 -33.30
N GLY A 105 48.66 -7.56 -33.73
CA GLY A 105 49.64 -8.64 -33.59
C GLY A 105 49.71 -9.28 -32.20
N VAL A 106 48.73 -9.06 -31.33
CA VAL A 106 48.58 -9.85 -30.09
C VAL A 106 48.16 -11.29 -30.42
N GLY A 107 48.73 -12.27 -29.71
CA GLY A 107 48.36 -13.69 -29.74
C GLY A 107 48.55 -14.38 -31.09
N GLN A 108 49.51 -13.96 -31.93
CA GLN A 108 49.78 -14.62 -33.22
C GLN A 108 50.23 -16.08 -33.06
N GLU A 109 51.09 -16.34 -32.07
CA GLU A 109 51.55 -17.70 -31.74
C GLU A 109 50.40 -18.54 -31.19
N ALA A 110 49.59 -17.96 -30.29
CA ALA A 110 48.38 -18.57 -29.78
C ALA A 110 47.42 -18.95 -30.93
N LEU A 111 47.14 -18.05 -31.89
CA LEU A 111 46.31 -18.35 -33.06
C LEU A 111 46.86 -19.53 -33.89
N GLY A 112 48.18 -19.60 -34.05
CA GLY A 112 48.86 -20.71 -34.73
C GLY A 112 48.60 -22.05 -34.04
N LEU A 113 48.80 -22.10 -32.72
CA LEU A 113 48.52 -23.29 -31.89
C LEU A 113 47.04 -23.69 -31.93
N LEU A 114 46.13 -22.71 -31.93
CA LEU A 114 44.68 -22.95 -32.00
C LEU A 114 44.26 -23.57 -33.33
N ARG A 115 44.89 -23.16 -34.44
CA ARG A 115 44.62 -23.71 -35.78
C ARG A 115 45.16 -25.13 -35.98
N LEU A 116 46.19 -25.51 -35.23
CA LEU A 116 46.75 -26.87 -35.23
C LEU A 116 45.96 -27.84 -34.34
N ARG A 117 45.01 -27.33 -33.53
CA ARG A 117 44.16 -28.13 -32.64
C ARG A 117 43.28 -29.11 -33.44
N GLN A 118 43.26 -30.37 -33.01
CA GLN A 118 42.27 -31.34 -33.44
C GLN A 118 41.09 -31.37 -32.46
N ARG A 119 39.85 -31.26 -32.96
CA ARG A 119 38.63 -31.17 -32.13
C ARG A 119 38.42 -32.35 -31.17
N HIS A 120 39.00 -33.51 -31.48
CA HIS A 120 38.81 -34.76 -30.74
C HIS A 120 39.84 -34.98 -29.62
N GLN A 121 40.87 -34.12 -29.52
CA GLN A 121 41.89 -34.22 -28.48
C GLN A 121 41.56 -33.28 -27.30
N PRO A 122 42.01 -33.60 -26.07
CA PRO A 122 41.92 -32.70 -24.93
C PRO A 122 42.50 -31.33 -25.28
N PHE A 123 41.74 -30.27 -24.99
CA PHE A 123 42.18 -28.91 -25.26
C PHE A 123 42.97 -28.39 -24.05
N ALA A 124 44.29 -28.25 -24.20
CA ALA A 124 45.18 -27.61 -23.23
C ALA A 124 45.04 -26.08 -23.34
N PHE A 125 43.90 -25.56 -22.89
CA PHE A 125 43.57 -24.15 -23.04
C PHE A 125 44.38 -23.26 -22.08
N GLU A 126 44.91 -23.82 -21.00
CA GLU A 126 45.72 -23.08 -20.01
C GLU A 126 47.01 -22.55 -20.64
N GLU A 127 47.82 -23.43 -21.26
CA GLU A 127 49.06 -23.05 -21.94
C GLU A 127 48.83 -22.00 -23.04
N TRP A 128 47.68 -22.11 -23.72
CA TRP A 128 47.27 -21.17 -24.74
C TRP A 128 46.87 -19.80 -24.18
N LEU A 129 46.08 -19.79 -23.10
CA LEU A 129 45.58 -18.57 -22.48
C LEU A 129 46.70 -17.85 -21.74
N ASP A 130 47.65 -18.55 -21.11
CA ASP A 130 48.79 -17.96 -20.42
C ASP A 130 49.61 -17.07 -21.36
N GLY A 131 50.02 -17.59 -22.51
CA GLY A 131 50.76 -16.80 -23.50
C GLY A 131 49.98 -15.58 -23.99
N LEU A 132 48.67 -15.72 -24.22
CA LEU A 132 47.81 -14.59 -24.60
C LEU A 132 47.71 -13.53 -23.48
N LEU A 133 47.53 -13.98 -22.24
CA LEU A 133 47.37 -13.10 -21.08
C LEU A 133 48.66 -12.34 -20.76
N ASP A 134 49.82 -12.98 -20.89
CA ASP A 134 51.12 -12.33 -20.75
C ASP A 134 51.34 -11.26 -21.82
N GLU A 135 51.00 -11.56 -23.09
CA GLU A 135 51.05 -10.57 -24.16
C GLU A 135 50.08 -9.40 -23.94
N LEU A 136 48.87 -9.67 -23.45
CA LEU A 136 47.89 -8.62 -23.12
C LEU A 136 48.37 -7.75 -21.95
N ALA A 137 48.96 -8.35 -20.92
CA ALA A 137 49.49 -7.62 -19.76
C ALA A 137 50.59 -6.62 -20.13
N LEU A 138 51.37 -6.90 -21.18
CA LEU A 138 52.39 -5.98 -21.71
C LEU A 138 51.84 -4.84 -22.58
N ARG A 139 50.61 -4.99 -23.10
CA ARG A 139 50.03 -4.09 -24.11
C ARG A 139 48.86 -3.25 -23.58
N LEU A 140 48.20 -3.69 -22.52
CA LEU A 140 47.11 -2.95 -21.88
C LEU A 140 47.66 -1.74 -21.13
N ASP A 141 47.10 -0.56 -21.42
CA ASP A 141 47.35 0.65 -20.65
C ASP A 141 46.26 0.81 -19.57
N PRO A 142 46.61 0.86 -18.27
CA PRO A 142 45.64 1.16 -17.22
C PRO A 142 44.93 2.51 -17.37
N GLN A 143 45.45 3.44 -18.17
CA GLN A 143 44.82 4.72 -18.50
C GLN A 143 43.81 4.63 -19.66
N GLU A 144 43.91 3.60 -20.51
CA GLU A 144 42.96 3.30 -21.60
C GLU A 144 42.39 1.87 -21.46
N PRO A 145 41.63 1.60 -20.38
CA PRO A 145 41.13 0.26 -20.11
C PRO A 145 40.10 -0.23 -21.13
N LEU A 146 40.05 -1.54 -21.31
CA LEU A 146 39.16 -2.23 -22.23
C LEU A 146 38.04 -2.99 -21.48
N LEU A 147 36.80 -2.77 -21.89
CA LEU A 147 35.64 -3.58 -21.49
C LEU A 147 35.37 -4.66 -22.54
N LEU A 148 35.51 -5.93 -22.17
CA LEU A 148 35.13 -7.08 -23.00
C LEU A 148 33.68 -7.48 -22.70
N VAL A 149 32.78 -7.27 -23.65
CA VAL A 149 31.36 -7.64 -23.52
C VAL A 149 31.10 -8.99 -24.17
N LEU A 150 30.62 -9.95 -23.39
CA LEU A 150 30.10 -11.24 -23.84
C LEU A 150 28.57 -11.22 -23.72
N ASP A 151 27.90 -10.97 -24.85
CA ASP A 151 26.43 -10.90 -24.88
C ASP A 151 25.83 -12.28 -25.21
N ASP A 152 24.81 -12.67 -24.45
CA ASP A 152 24.08 -13.93 -24.53
C ASP A 152 24.93 -15.19 -24.27
N TYR A 153 25.73 -15.19 -23.20
CA TYR A 153 26.63 -16.29 -22.85
C TYR A 153 25.98 -17.68 -22.75
N HIS A 154 24.74 -17.75 -22.24
CA HIS A 154 23.95 -18.98 -22.21
C HIS A 154 23.87 -19.73 -23.56
N LEU A 155 24.02 -19.05 -24.70
CA LEU A 155 24.04 -19.68 -26.02
C LEU A 155 25.34 -20.45 -26.29
N ALA A 156 26.47 -20.05 -25.70
CA ALA A 156 27.79 -20.64 -25.92
C ALA A 156 28.26 -21.53 -24.76
N GLN A 157 27.51 -21.60 -23.66
CA GLN A 157 27.93 -22.28 -22.44
C GLN A 157 28.27 -23.77 -22.66
N GLY A 158 29.30 -24.26 -21.98
CA GLY A 158 29.71 -25.65 -22.02
C GLY A 158 30.94 -25.91 -21.15
N ALA A 159 31.07 -27.15 -20.63
CA ALA A 159 32.04 -27.47 -19.57
C ALA A 159 33.51 -27.10 -19.90
N VAL A 160 33.92 -27.18 -21.18
CA VAL A 160 35.29 -26.79 -21.57
C VAL A 160 35.42 -25.27 -21.67
N LEU A 161 34.44 -24.58 -22.26
CA LEU A 161 34.46 -23.13 -22.39
C LEU A 161 34.33 -22.44 -21.03
N ASP A 162 33.51 -22.98 -20.12
CA ASP A 162 33.40 -22.49 -18.74
C ASP A 162 34.74 -22.56 -18.01
N ARG A 163 35.50 -23.66 -18.18
CA ARG A 163 36.86 -23.75 -17.64
C ARG A 163 37.83 -22.75 -18.27
N CYS A 164 37.74 -22.54 -19.59
CA CYS A 164 38.55 -21.53 -20.28
C CYS A 164 38.29 -20.13 -19.72
N LEU A 165 37.01 -19.74 -19.60
CA LEU A 165 36.63 -18.42 -19.10
C LEU A 165 36.90 -18.25 -17.61
N GLN A 166 36.71 -19.30 -16.81
CA GLN A 166 37.12 -19.30 -15.40
C GLN A 166 38.63 -19.05 -15.25
N PHE A 167 39.45 -19.71 -16.08
CA PHE A 167 40.89 -19.50 -16.10
C PHE A 167 41.25 -18.07 -16.51
N PHE A 168 40.63 -17.59 -17.61
CA PHE A 168 40.82 -16.23 -18.11
C PHE A 168 40.45 -15.17 -17.06
N LEU A 169 39.31 -15.31 -16.38
CA LEU A 169 38.87 -14.42 -15.28
C LEU A 169 39.83 -14.42 -14.08
N SER A 170 40.41 -15.58 -13.76
CA SER A 170 41.32 -15.73 -12.63
C SER A 170 42.66 -15.03 -12.87
N HIS A 171 43.08 -14.92 -14.13
CA HIS A 171 44.38 -14.36 -14.54
C HIS A 171 44.26 -13.06 -15.34
N LEU A 172 43.08 -12.46 -15.34
CA LEU A 172 42.75 -11.27 -16.12
C LEU A 172 43.67 -10.08 -15.72
N PRO A 173 44.43 -9.50 -16.67
CA PRO A 173 45.38 -8.43 -16.39
C PRO A 173 44.69 -7.12 -16.00
N PRO A 174 45.36 -6.21 -15.26
CA PRO A 174 44.86 -4.86 -15.01
C PRO A 174 44.58 -4.12 -16.32
N GLY A 175 43.49 -3.33 -16.35
CA GLY A 175 43.08 -2.60 -17.55
C GLY A 175 42.14 -3.40 -18.47
N LEU A 176 41.77 -4.63 -18.13
CA LEU A 176 40.72 -5.38 -18.80
C LEU A 176 39.61 -5.76 -17.80
N VAL A 177 38.35 -5.53 -18.17
CA VAL A 177 37.17 -5.92 -17.37
C VAL A 177 36.20 -6.66 -18.27
N MET A 178 35.52 -7.69 -17.75
CA MET A 178 34.53 -8.44 -18.50
C MET A 178 33.11 -8.04 -18.09
N LEU A 179 32.24 -7.78 -19.06
CA LEU A 179 30.79 -7.70 -18.87
C LEU A 179 30.13 -8.88 -19.56
N VAL A 180 29.29 -9.62 -18.84
CA VAL A 180 28.67 -10.85 -19.33
C VAL A 180 27.16 -10.74 -19.16
N THR A 181 26.41 -10.90 -20.24
CA THR A 181 24.96 -11.07 -20.16
C THR A 181 24.60 -12.54 -20.34
N SER A 182 23.66 -13.04 -19.54
CA SER A 182 23.23 -14.43 -19.63
C SER A 182 21.79 -14.63 -19.14
N ARG A 183 21.08 -15.63 -19.67
CA ARG A 183 19.76 -16.05 -19.16
C ARG A 183 19.86 -16.92 -17.92
N GLN A 184 21.02 -17.54 -17.70
CA GLN A 184 21.29 -18.39 -16.55
C GLN A 184 22.64 -18.02 -15.96
N ARG A 185 22.82 -18.29 -14.68
CA ARG A 185 24.11 -18.04 -14.04
C ARG A 185 25.15 -19.02 -14.63
N PRO A 186 26.30 -18.53 -15.12
CA PRO A 186 27.39 -19.42 -15.54
C PRO A 186 27.88 -20.27 -14.36
N ASP A 187 28.31 -21.51 -14.64
CA ASP A 187 28.88 -22.43 -13.64
C ASP A 187 30.34 -22.08 -13.27
N TRP A 188 30.59 -20.79 -13.06
CA TRP A 188 31.90 -20.24 -12.70
C TRP A 188 32.09 -20.23 -11.19
N HIS A 189 33.33 -20.32 -10.73
CA HIS A 189 33.71 -20.25 -9.33
C HIS A 189 33.78 -18.79 -8.85
N LEU A 190 32.61 -18.17 -8.69
CA LEU A 190 32.46 -16.72 -8.42
C LEU A 190 32.70 -16.29 -6.97
N ALA A 191 32.70 -17.23 -6.01
CA ALA A 191 32.76 -16.91 -4.58
C ALA A 191 34.00 -16.09 -4.18
N ARG A 192 35.16 -16.39 -4.79
CA ARG A 192 36.41 -15.67 -4.52
C ARG A 192 36.37 -14.23 -5.03
N LEU A 193 35.86 -14.02 -6.25
CA LEU A 193 35.70 -12.69 -6.83
C LEU A 193 34.72 -11.83 -6.01
N ARG A 194 33.68 -12.45 -5.45
CA ARG A 194 32.74 -11.78 -4.57
C ARG A 194 33.40 -11.31 -3.27
N LEU A 195 34.19 -12.18 -2.61
CA LEU A 195 34.91 -11.84 -1.38
C LEU A 195 35.95 -10.72 -1.61
N SER A 196 36.62 -10.70 -2.76
CA SER A 196 37.59 -9.66 -3.12
C SER A 196 36.97 -8.39 -3.70
N ARG A 197 35.63 -8.28 -3.75
CA ARG A 197 34.89 -7.17 -4.39
C ARG A 197 35.28 -6.95 -5.86
N GLN A 198 35.64 -8.02 -6.56
CA GLN A 198 35.97 -8.03 -7.99
C GLN A 198 34.80 -8.47 -8.88
N LEU A 199 33.62 -8.68 -8.29
CA LEU A 199 32.40 -9.11 -8.96
C LEU A 199 31.25 -8.18 -8.60
N LEU A 200 30.60 -7.62 -9.62
CA LEU A 200 29.28 -7.01 -9.50
C LEU A 200 28.27 -7.91 -10.23
N GLU A 201 27.21 -8.31 -9.53
CA GLU A 201 26.11 -9.11 -10.10
C GLU A 201 24.83 -8.27 -10.13
N LEU A 202 24.17 -8.23 -11.28
CA LEU A 202 22.80 -7.73 -11.45
C LEU A 202 21.89 -8.90 -11.79
N HIS A 203 20.76 -8.99 -11.08
CA HIS A 203 19.79 -10.06 -11.21
C HIS A 203 18.47 -9.57 -11.81
N GLU A 204 17.51 -10.48 -12.03
CA GLU A 204 16.15 -10.15 -12.48
C GLU A 204 15.52 -9.00 -11.68
N GLN A 205 15.62 -9.05 -10.34
CA GLN A 205 15.02 -8.04 -9.45
C GLN A 205 15.58 -6.64 -9.70
N ASP A 206 16.89 -6.53 -10.00
CA ASP A 206 17.52 -5.26 -10.34
C ASP A 206 17.04 -4.74 -11.70
N LEU A 207 16.71 -5.65 -12.62
CA LEU A 207 16.34 -5.34 -14.00
C LEU A 207 14.84 -5.12 -14.21
N ARG A 208 13.98 -5.41 -13.24
CA ARG A 208 12.57 -5.05 -13.30
C ARG A 208 12.43 -3.54 -13.47
N LEU A 209 11.56 -3.11 -14.37
CA LEU A 209 11.21 -1.71 -14.47
C LEU A 209 10.40 -1.31 -13.24
N THR A 210 10.75 -0.17 -12.67
CA THR A 210 9.91 0.51 -11.66
C THR A 210 8.61 1.00 -12.29
N ASP A 211 7.61 1.34 -11.47
CA ASP A 211 6.35 1.93 -11.98
C ASP A 211 6.60 3.21 -12.79
N ALA A 212 7.59 4.02 -12.37
CA ALA A 212 7.98 5.23 -13.09
C ALA A 212 8.61 4.91 -14.45
N GLU A 213 9.57 3.99 -14.52
CA GLU A 213 10.20 3.55 -15.77
C GLU A 213 9.18 2.88 -16.71
N SER A 214 8.27 2.05 -16.16
CA SER A 214 7.22 1.37 -16.92
C SER A 214 6.22 2.37 -17.52
N THR A 215 5.83 3.39 -16.74
CA THR A 215 4.97 4.47 -17.23
C THR A 215 5.67 5.30 -18.30
N ALA A 216 6.96 5.59 -18.14
CA ALA A 216 7.76 6.29 -19.13
C ALA A 216 7.84 5.52 -20.45
N LEU A 217 8.07 4.20 -20.39
CA LEU A 217 8.10 3.32 -21.57
C LEU A 217 6.79 3.40 -22.36
N LEU A 218 5.65 3.24 -21.67
CA LEU A 218 4.33 3.28 -22.29
C LEU A 218 4.01 4.67 -22.89
N THR A 219 4.46 5.74 -22.21
CA THR A 219 4.28 7.13 -22.69
C THR A 219 5.09 7.39 -23.96
N LEU A 220 6.34 6.92 -24.02
CA LEU A 220 7.21 7.06 -25.21
C LEU A 220 6.66 6.32 -26.43
N GLN A 221 5.81 5.32 -26.23
CA GLN A 221 5.20 4.54 -27.31
C GLN A 221 3.78 5.01 -27.67
N GLY A 222 3.29 6.10 -27.06
CA GLY A 222 2.03 6.75 -27.42
C GLY A 222 0.78 6.10 -26.81
N ALA A 223 0.92 5.20 -25.83
CA ALA A 223 -0.23 4.51 -25.24
C ALA A 223 -1.03 5.43 -24.30
N ALA A 224 -2.31 5.67 -24.62
CA ALA A 224 -3.26 6.35 -23.73
C ALA A 224 -4.08 5.32 -22.94
N LEU A 225 -3.70 5.06 -21.69
CA LEU A 225 -4.39 4.14 -20.78
C LEU A 225 -5.14 4.90 -19.67
N SER A 226 -6.26 4.35 -19.23
CA SER A 226 -6.90 4.79 -17.97
C SER A 226 -6.04 4.40 -16.76
N ALA A 227 -6.19 5.10 -15.64
CA ALA A 227 -5.41 4.82 -14.42
C ALA A 227 -5.60 3.38 -13.93
N GLU A 228 -6.81 2.83 -14.04
CA GLU A 228 -7.12 1.45 -13.65
C GLU A 228 -6.47 0.42 -14.60
N ALA A 229 -6.54 0.63 -15.91
CA ALA A 229 -5.92 -0.26 -16.89
C ALA A 229 -4.39 -0.25 -16.80
N LEU A 230 -3.79 0.93 -16.55
CA LEU A 230 -2.36 1.08 -16.30
C LEU A 230 -1.96 0.30 -15.05
N ALA A 231 -2.66 0.49 -13.92
CA ALA A 231 -2.37 -0.23 -12.68
C ALA A 231 -2.46 -1.76 -12.86
N ALA A 232 -3.47 -2.26 -13.58
CA ALA A 232 -3.62 -3.68 -13.87
C ALA A 232 -2.48 -4.23 -14.75
N LEU A 233 -2.05 -3.47 -15.77
CA LEU A 233 -0.94 -3.86 -16.64
C LEU A 233 0.39 -3.88 -15.88
N LEU A 234 0.66 -2.85 -15.07
CA LEU A 234 1.86 -2.79 -14.22
C LEU A 234 1.90 -3.97 -13.24
N GLN A 235 0.77 -4.29 -12.61
CA GLN A 235 0.67 -5.44 -11.71
C GLN A 235 0.93 -6.78 -12.42
N ARG A 236 0.35 -7.01 -13.62
CA ARG A 236 0.53 -8.27 -14.37
C ARG A 236 1.93 -8.41 -14.96
N SER A 237 2.52 -7.30 -15.42
CA SER A 237 3.84 -7.29 -16.04
C SER A 237 4.99 -7.44 -15.05
N GLU A 238 4.80 -7.07 -13.78
CA GLU A 238 5.84 -7.03 -12.74
C GLU A 238 7.16 -6.37 -13.19
N GLY A 239 7.08 -5.37 -14.08
CA GLY A 239 8.24 -4.68 -14.64
C GLY A 239 8.99 -5.45 -15.74
N TRP A 240 8.39 -6.49 -16.34
CA TRP A 240 8.97 -7.24 -17.45
C TRP A 240 8.99 -6.42 -18.75
N VAL A 241 10.19 -5.99 -19.15
CA VAL A 241 10.43 -5.06 -20.28
C VAL A 241 9.81 -5.58 -21.59
N ALA A 242 10.09 -6.84 -21.97
CA ALA A 242 9.59 -7.39 -23.22
C ALA A 242 8.06 -7.51 -23.23
N GLY A 243 7.45 -7.90 -22.10
CA GLY A 243 5.98 -7.96 -21.98
C GLY A 243 5.32 -6.61 -22.24
N LEU A 244 5.86 -5.54 -21.62
CA LEU A 244 5.36 -4.17 -21.83
C LEU A 244 5.56 -3.69 -23.27
N ARG A 245 6.70 -4.00 -23.89
CA ARG A 245 6.95 -3.63 -25.30
C ARG A 245 6.05 -4.38 -26.28
N LEU A 246 5.88 -5.69 -26.10
CA LEU A 246 4.99 -6.51 -26.93
C LEU A 246 3.52 -6.06 -26.79
N TRP A 247 3.10 -5.74 -25.57
CA TRP A 247 1.79 -5.15 -25.33
C TRP A 247 1.61 -3.84 -26.11
N SER A 248 2.60 -2.94 -26.04
CA SER A 248 2.52 -1.65 -26.75
C SER A 248 2.57 -1.79 -28.27
N LEU A 249 3.32 -2.77 -28.80
CA LEU A 249 3.35 -3.06 -30.24
C LEU A 249 1.96 -3.48 -30.73
N ALA A 250 1.32 -4.41 -30.04
CA ALA A 250 -0.04 -4.84 -30.37
C ALA A 250 -1.07 -3.69 -30.23
N ALA A 251 -0.90 -2.81 -29.23
CA ALA A 251 -1.78 -1.66 -29.05
C ALA A 251 -1.69 -0.65 -30.21
N ASN A 252 -0.48 -0.42 -30.74
CA ASN A 252 -0.26 0.49 -31.87
C ASN A 252 -0.82 -0.09 -33.18
N GLU A 253 -0.62 -1.39 -33.45
CA GLU A 253 -1.20 -2.05 -34.63
C GLU A 253 -2.74 -2.05 -34.63
N ALA A 254 -3.36 -2.16 -33.44
CA ALA A 254 -4.80 -2.08 -33.26
C ALA A 254 -5.37 -0.66 -33.47
N GLN A 255 -4.59 0.40 -33.19
CA GLN A 255 -5.01 1.78 -33.44
C GLN A 255 -4.93 2.17 -34.93
N GLU A 256 -3.99 1.61 -35.70
CA GLU A 256 -3.88 1.83 -37.15
C GLU A 256 -4.95 1.06 -37.95
N SER A 257 -5.44 -0.05 -37.40
CA SER A 257 -6.45 -0.91 -38.01
C SER A 257 -7.83 -0.61 -37.44
N ALA A 258 -8.59 0.30 -38.06
CA ALA A 258 -9.85 0.88 -37.55
C ALA A 258 -11.06 -0.07 -37.26
N ASN A 259 -10.87 -1.38 -37.05
CA ASN A 259 -11.96 -2.37 -36.96
C ASN A 259 -11.73 -3.56 -36.00
N LEU A 260 -11.14 -3.35 -34.80
CA LEU A 260 -11.17 -4.38 -33.75
C LEU A 260 -11.52 -3.81 -32.36
N PRO A 261 -12.70 -4.16 -31.79
CA PRO A 261 -12.99 -3.87 -30.40
C PRO A 261 -12.32 -4.92 -29.50
N ALA A 262 -11.19 -4.55 -28.88
CA ALA A 262 -10.74 -4.97 -27.53
C ALA A 262 -9.20 -4.83 -27.40
N LEU A 263 -8.74 -3.66 -26.96
CA LEU A 263 -7.33 -3.36 -26.61
C LEU A 263 -6.73 -4.31 -25.54
N ALA A 264 -7.58 -5.09 -24.85
CA ALA A 264 -7.14 -6.09 -23.87
C ALA A 264 -6.78 -7.46 -24.48
N GLN A 265 -7.25 -7.82 -25.69
CA GLN A 265 -7.03 -9.15 -26.28
C GLN A 265 -5.89 -9.19 -27.31
N GLY A 266 -5.53 -8.07 -27.94
CA GLY A 266 -4.47 -8.03 -28.96
C GLY A 266 -3.05 -8.19 -28.39
N GLY A 267 -2.75 -7.54 -27.26
CA GLY A 267 -1.44 -7.64 -26.60
C GLY A 267 -1.12 -9.01 -26.02
N ASP A 268 -2.15 -9.74 -25.60
CA ASP A 268 -2.00 -11.08 -25.04
C ASP A 268 -1.48 -12.07 -26.09
N GLY A 269 -1.81 -11.90 -27.39
CA GLY A 269 -1.34 -12.76 -28.47
C GLY A 269 0.18 -12.72 -28.69
N LEU A 270 0.75 -11.53 -28.88
CA LEU A 270 2.21 -11.40 -29.09
C LEU A 270 3.02 -11.81 -27.85
N ILE A 271 2.50 -11.53 -26.65
CA ILE A 271 3.11 -11.96 -25.40
C ILE A 271 3.05 -13.49 -25.27
N HIS A 272 1.91 -14.09 -25.61
CA HIS A 272 1.69 -15.53 -25.61
C HIS A 272 2.67 -16.23 -26.57
N ASP A 273 2.75 -15.77 -27.82
CA ASP A 273 3.63 -16.36 -28.84
C ASP A 273 5.09 -16.26 -28.43
N TYR A 274 5.51 -15.11 -27.90
CA TYR A 274 6.87 -14.95 -27.38
C TYR A 274 7.18 -15.94 -26.26
N LEU A 275 6.32 -16.03 -25.24
CA LEU A 275 6.53 -16.94 -24.10
C LEU A 275 6.47 -18.41 -24.55
N LEU A 276 5.64 -18.76 -25.52
CA LEU A 276 5.58 -20.10 -26.08
C LEU A 276 6.91 -20.45 -26.78
N GLU A 277 7.34 -19.64 -27.75
CA GLU A 277 8.51 -19.91 -28.61
C GLU A 277 9.86 -19.73 -27.88
N GLU A 278 10.00 -18.69 -27.05
CA GLU A 278 11.27 -18.34 -26.40
C GLU A 278 11.48 -19.01 -25.05
N VAL A 279 10.40 -19.49 -24.40
CA VAL A 279 10.45 -20.06 -23.05
C VAL A 279 9.98 -21.51 -23.02
N ILE A 280 8.73 -21.80 -23.41
CA ILE A 280 8.13 -23.14 -23.24
C ILE A 280 8.70 -24.16 -24.22
N GLU A 281 8.69 -23.88 -25.53
CA GLU A 281 9.13 -24.81 -26.57
C GLU A 281 10.62 -25.16 -26.47
N ARG A 282 11.40 -24.33 -25.78
CA ARG A 282 12.82 -24.57 -25.48
C ARG A 282 13.05 -25.51 -24.31
N GLN A 283 12.02 -25.87 -23.55
CA GLN A 283 12.15 -26.81 -22.42
C GLN A 283 12.06 -28.26 -22.88
N PRO A 284 12.72 -29.20 -22.16
CA PRO A 284 12.48 -30.63 -22.29
C PRO A 284 10.99 -31.00 -22.15
N ALA A 285 10.55 -32.08 -22.82
CA ALA A 285 9.14 -32.45 -22.90
C ALA A 285 8.49 -32.77 -21.54
N ASP A 286 9.25 -33.38 -20.63
CA ASP A 286 8.88 -33.62 -19.23
C ASP A 286 8.70 -32.33 -18.44
N VAL A 287 9.56 -31.33 -18.65
CA VAL A 287 9.44 -30.00 -18.04
C VAL A 287 8.24 -29.25 -18.60
N GLN A 288 7.97 -29.35 -19.91
CA GLN A 288 6.77 -28.76 -20.51
C GLN A 288 5.49 -29.37 -19.90
N ALA A 289 5.43 -30.70 -19.76
CA ALA A 289 4.31 -31.37 -19.13
C ALA A 289 4.10 -30.88 -17.68
N PHE A 290 5.19 -30.82 -16.90
CA PHE A 290 5.16 -30.27 -15.54
C PHE A 290 4.55 -28.87 -15.48
N LEU A 291 5.01 -27.94 -16.34
CA LEU A 291 4.52 -26.56 -16.36
C LEU A 291 3.00 -26.48 -16.54
N TYR A 292 2.43 -27.30 -17.43
CA TYR A 292 0.99 -27.31 -17.64
C TYR A 292 0.21 -28.02 -16.52
N GLU A 293 0.75 -29.13 -15.98
CA GLU A 293 0.11 -29.90 -14.89
C GLU A 293 0.01 -29.12 -13.59
N THR A 294 0.94 -28.19 -13.32
CA THR A 294 0.96 -27.38 -12.10
C THR A 294 0.39 -25.99 -12.29
N ALA A 295 0.08 -25.58 -13.53
CA ALA A 295 -0.40 -24.24 -13.88
C ALA A 295 -1.66 -23.81 -13.12
N SER A 296 -2.52 -24.76 -12.76
CA SER A 296 -3.77 -24.49 -12.04
C SER A 296 -3.55 -24.04 -10.59
N GLN A 297 -2.34 -24.19 -10.06
CA GLN A 297 -1.99 -23.80 -8.71
C GLN A 297 -1.52 -22.33 -8.67
N GLU A 298 -1.96 -21.59 -7.66
CA GLU A 298 -1.50 -20.21 -7.44
C GLU A 298 -0.12 -20.16 -6.79
N ARG A 299 0.16 -21.16 -5.94
CA ARG A 299 1.45 -21.41 -5.32
C ARG A 299 1.68 -22.91 -5.21
N PHE A 300 2.93 -23.34 -5.28
CA PHE A 300 3.31 -24.74 -5.18
C PHE A 300 4.71 -24.94 -4.63
N CYS A 301 4.95 -26.13 -4.08
CA CYS A 301 6.26 -26.62 -3.67
C CYS A 301 6.48 -28.02 -4.29
N ALA A 302 7.68 -28.57 -4.15
CA ALA A 302 8.03 -29.86 -4.75
C ALA A 302 7.06 -30.98 -4.33
N GLU A 303 6.74 -31.05 -3.03
CA GLU A 303 5.91 -32.10 -2.44
C GLU A 303 4.45 -32.01 -2.91
N LEU A 304 3.92 -30.79 -3.08
CA LEU A 304 2.59 -30.60 -3.66
C LEU A 304 2.57 -31.00 -5.14
N CYS A 305 3.60 -30.63 -5.91
CA CYS A 305 3.68 -31.02 -7.31
C CYS A 305 3.78 -32.54 -7.49
N ASP A 306 4.53 -33.22 -6.64
CA ASP A 306 4.62 -34.68 -6.60
C ASP A 306 3.25 -35.32 -6.29
N ALA A 307 2.52 -34.78 -5.30
CA ALA A 307 1.16 -35.24 -4.98
C ALA A 307 0.15 -34.99 -6.12
N LEU A 308 0.29 -33.88 -6.84
CA LEU A 308 -0.55 -33.53 -7.99
C LEU A 308 -0.32 -34.49 -9.16
N ARG A 309 0.94 -34.74 -9.48
CA ARG A 309 1.38 -35.50 -10.66
C ARG A 309 1.44 -37.00 -10.41
N ASP A 310 1.43 -37.42 -9.15
CA ASP A 310 1.68 -38.81 -8.72
C ASP A 310 3.09 -39.27 -9.13
N THR A 311 4.08 -38.39 -8.92
CA THR A 311 5.51 -38.59 -9.25
C THR A 311 6.41 -38.15 -8.09
N HIS A 312 7.74 -38.27 -8.24
CA HIS A 312 8.74 -37.91 -7.21
C HIS A 312 9.92 -37.09 -7.78
N ASP A 313 9.74 -36.54 -8.98
CA ASP A 313 10.75 -35.84 -9.78
C ASP A 313 10.59 -34.30 -9.72
N SER A 314 9.55 -33.79 -9.06
CA SER A 314 9.22 -32.35 -9.08
C SER A 314 10.32 -31.49 -8.48
N ALA A 315 11.03 -31.98 -7.46
CA ALA A 315 12.18 -31.27 -6.87
C ALA A 315 13.35 -31.11 -7.87
N ALA A 316 13.54 -32.04 -8.81
CA ALA A 316 14.54 -31.92 -9.85
C ALA A 316 14.09 -30.93 -10.93
N ILE A 317 12.81 -30.98 -11.33
CA ILE A 317 12.24 -30.07 -12.33
C ILE A 317 12.22 -28.62 -11.80
N LEU A 318 11.86 -28.38 -10.54
CA LEU A 318 11.90 -27.04 -9.95
C LEU A 318 13.32 -26.46 -9.93
N ARG A 319 14.32 -27.28 -9.58
CA ARG A 319 15.74 -26.87 -9.67
C ARG A 319 16.15 -26.53 -11.11
N HIS A 320 15.67 -27.31 -12.09
CA HIS A 320 15.87 -27.00 -13.51
C HIS A 320 15.25 -25.65 -13.89
N LEU A 321 13.99 -25.40 -13.52
CA LEU A 321 13.28 -24.15 -13.79
C LEU A 321 13.98 -22.94 -13.15
N GLN A 322 14.49 -23.08 -11.92
CA GLN A 322 15.26 -22.04 -11.25
C GLN A 322 16.60 -21.79 -11.94
N ALA A 323 17.36 -22.84 -12.25
CA ALA A 323 18.66 -22.73 -12.89
C ALA A 323 18.57 -22.06 -14.27
N HIS A 324 17.53 -22.40 -15.04
CA HIS A 324 17.28 -21.86 -16.38
C HIS A 324 16.37 -20.62 -16.40
N GLN A 325 16.01 -20.11 -15.21
CA GLN A 325 15.21 -18.88 -15.01
C GLN A 325 13.88 -18.87 -15.81
N VAL A 326 13.14 -19.97 -15.73
CA VAL A 326 11.88 -20.19 -16.49
C VAL A 326 10.69 -19.57 -15.73
N PHE A 327 10.74 -18.25 -15.53
CA PHE A 327 9.64 -17.43 -14.98
C PHE A 327 9.03 -17.97 -13.67
N LEU A 328 9.88 -18.56 -12.81
CA LEU A 328 9.52 -19.06 -11.49
C LEU A 328 9.91 -18.04 -10.42
N VAL A 329 8.94 -17.62 -9.61
CA VAL A 329 9.13 -16.62 -8.55
C VAL A 329 9.10 -17.31 -7.18
N PRO A 330 10.17 -17.25 -6.38
CA PRO A 330 10.15 -17.76 -5.01
C PRO A 330 9.25 -16.88 -4.13
N LEU A 331 8.48 -17.53 -3.25
CA LEU A 331 7.55 -16.87 -2.32
C LEU A 331 8.08 -16.81 -0.88
N ASP A 332 9.13 -17.55 -0.58
CA ASP A 332 9.79 -17.56 0.72
C ASP A 332 11.31 -17.47 0.59
N GLU A 333 11.98 -17.11 1.69
CA GLU A 333 13.45 -16.99 1.73
C GLU A 333 14.15 -18.35 1.62
N GLN A 334 13.43 -19.44 1.95
CA GLN A 334 13.94 -20.80 1.93
C GLN A 334 13.92 -21.42 0.52
N GLY A 335 13.24 -20.77 -0.44
CA GLY A 335 13.02 -21.29 -1.78
C GLY A 335 12.22 -22.59 -1.78
N LYS A 336 11.25 -22.76 -0.88
CA LYS A 336 10.37 -23.94 -0.84
C LYS A 336 9.10 -23.69 -1.66
N TRP A 337 8.47 -22.54 -1.47
CA TRP A 337 7.25 -22.15 -2.18
C TRP A 337 7.55 -21.27 -3.39
N PHE A 338 6.82 -21.54 -4.46
CA PHE A 338 6.96 -20.87 -5.73
C PHE A 338 5.61 -20.48 -6.31
N ARG A 339 5.62 -19.49 -7.19
CA ARG A 339 4.55 -19.23 -8.16
C ARG A 339 5.16 -19.00 -9.54
N TYR A 340 4.35 -19.13 -10.58
CA TYR A 340 4.72 -18.60 -11.88
C TYR A 340 4.56 -17.07 -11.92
N HIS A 341 5.37 -16.41 -12.74
CA HIS A 341 5.14 -15.01 -13.11
C HIS A 341 3.73 -14.84 -13.70
N HIS A 342 3.02 -13.74 -13.42
CA HIS A 342 1.58 -13.61 -13.76
C HIS A 342 1.28 -13.85 -15.24
N LEU A 343 1.95 -13.14 -16.16
CA LEU A 343 1.77 -13.33 -17.62
C LEU A 343 2.11 -14.75 -18.10
N PHE A 344 3.07 -15.43 -17.45
CA PHE A 344 3.43 -16.80 -17.78
C PHE A 344 2.37 -17.80 -17.30
N SER A 345 1.82 -17.57 -16.10
CA SER A 345 0.70 -18.35 -15.55
C SER A 345 -0.54 -18.25 -16.44
N ASP A 346 -0.87 -17.04 -16.93
CA ASP A 346 -2.00 -16.81 -17.82
C ASP A 346 -1.90 -17.63 -19.11
N LEU A 347 -0.71 -17.65 -19.74
CA LEU A 347 -0.40 -18.50 -20.89
C LEU A 347 -0.62 -19.98 -20.57
N LEU A 348 -0.03 -20.48 -19.47
CA LEU A 348 -0.13 -21.90 -19.13
C LEU A 348 -1.58 -22.35 -18.89
N ARG A 349 -2.41 -21.47 -18.30
CA ARG A 349 -3.84 -21.72 -18.02
C ARG A 349 -4.74 -21.58 -19.24
N SER A 350 -4.28 -20.93 -20.32
CA SER A 350 -5.05 -20.80 -21.55
C SER A 350 -5.28 -22.13 -22.27
N ARG A 351 -4.41 -23.13 -22.02
CA ARG A 351 -4.53 -24.47 -22.59
C ARG A 351 -5.56 -25.30 -21.81
N PRO A 352 -6.66 -25.75 -22.43
CA PRO A 352 -7.68 -26.52 -21.73
C PRO A 352 -7.12 -27.87 -21.27
N GLN A 353 -7.21 -28.14 -19.96
CA GLN A 353 -6.88 -29.43 -19.36
C GLN A 353 -7.97 -29.84 -18.35
N PRO A 354 -8.25 -31.15 -18.18
CA PRO A 354 -9.14 -31.63 -17.13
C PRO A 354 -8.48 -31.47 -15.76
N THR A 355 -8.73 -30.34 -15.08
CA THR A 355 -8.07 -30.00 -13.81
C THR A 355 -8.77 -30.53 -12.56
N SER A 356 -10.01 -31.02 -12.65
CA SER A 356 -10.77 -31.48 -11.47
C SER A 356 -10.02 -32.56 -10.67
N GLY A 357 -9.38 -33.52 -11.35
CA GLY A 357 -8.56 -34.56 -10.71
C GLY A 357 -7.33 -33.99 -9.99
N LEU A 358 -6.69 -32.96 -10.55
CA LEU A 358 -5.54 -32.27 -9.95
C LEU A 358 -5.98 -31.48 -8.70
N HIS A 359 -7.09 -30.76 -8.79
CA HIS A 359 -7.66 -30.04 -7.64
C HIS A 359 -8.03 -30.99 -6.49
N LEU A 360 -8.57 -32.18 -6.77
CA LEU A 360 -8.82 -33.20 -5.73
C LEU A 360 -7.54 -33.71 -5.06
N ARG A 361 -6.46 -33.92 -5.82
CA ARG A 361 -5.16 -34.34 -5.25
C ARG A 361 -4.56 -33.22 -4.40
N ALA A 362 -4.61 -31.97 -4.86
CA ALA A 362 -4.19 -30.81 -4.08
C ALA A 362 -5.00 -30.70 -2.78
N CYS A 363 -6.33 -30.82 -2.85
CA CYS A 363 -7.20 -30.79 -1.68
C CYS A 363 -6.77 -31.82 -0.62
N ARG A 364 -6.51 -33.08 -1.03
CA ARG A 364 -6.03 -34.13 -0.12
C ARG A 364 -4.69 -33.79 0.51
N TRP A 365 -3.76 -33.27 -0.28
CA TRP A 365 -2.43 -32.90 0.20
C TRP A 365 -2.50 -31.72 1.20
N PHE A 366 -3.20 -30.64 0.84
CA PHE A 366 -3.39 -29.49 1.74
C PHE A 366 -4.09 -29.89 3.04
N SER A 367 -5.11 -30.76 2.96
CA SER A 367 -5.79 -31.28 4.14
C SER A 367 -4.86 -32.11 5.04
N ALA A 368 -3.95 -32.90 4.47
CA ALA A 368 -2.98 -33.68 5.24
C ALA A 368 -1.93 -32.79 5.94
N GLU A 369 -1.56 -31.67 5.32
CA GLU A 369 -0.66 -30.67 5.88
C GLU A 369 -1.35 -29.69 6.85
N GLY A 370 -2.65 -29.84 7.10
CA GLY A 370 -3.44 -28.95 7.97
C GLY A 370 -3.75 -27.57 7.39
N MET A 371 -3.53 -27.37 6.09
CA MET A 371 -3.84 -26.15 5.34
C MET A 371 -5.29 -26.17 4.83
N LEU A 372 -6.23 -25.98 5.76
CA LEU A 372 -7.66 -26.17 5.49
C LEU A 372 -8.22 -25.17 4.47
N ASP A 373 -7.80 -23.90 4.51
CA ASP A 373 -8.32 -22.87 3.61
C ASP A 373 -8.05 -23.24 2.15
N GLU A 374 -6.81 -23.64 1.85
CA GLU A 374 -6.40 -24.11 0.53
C GLU A 374 -7.11 -25.42 0.17
N ALA A 375 -7.27 -26.35 1.12
CA ALA A 375 -7.96 -27.60 0.87
C ALA A 375 -9.43 -27.40 0.46
N ILE A 376 -10.13 -26.45 1.10
CA ILE A 376 -11.52 -26.09 0.80
C ILE A 376 -11.62 -25.46 -0.59
N GLU A 377 -10.75 -24.49 -0.89
CA GLU A 377 -10.70 -23.82 -2.19
C GLU A 377 -10.48 -24.83 -3.34
N GLN A 378 -9.58 -25.78 -3.15
CA GLN A 378 -9.31 -26.82 -4.13
C GLN A 378 -10.51 -27.79 -4.29
N ALA A 379 -11.23 -28.12 -3.21
CA ALA A 379 -12.44 -28.93 -3.31
C ALA A 379 -13.56 -28.22 -4.11
N LEU A 380 -13.74 -26.92 -3.89
CA LEU A 380 -14.70 -26.11 -4.65
C LEU A 380 -14.32 -26.04 -6.13
N ARG A 381 -13.05 -25.77 -6.45
CA ARG A 381 -12.53 -25.77 -7.84
C ARG A 381 -12.63 -27.14 -8.51
N ALA A 382 -12.59 -28.22 -7.75
CA ALA A 382 -12.82 -29.57 -8.26
C ALA A 382 -14.29 -29.87 -8.58
N GLY A 383 -15.23 -28.99 -8.20
CA GLY A 383 -16.67 -29.21 -8.31
C GLY A 383 -17.21 -30.18 -7.26
N GLN A 384 -16.62 -30.20 -6.05
CA GLN A 384 -16.93 -31.15 -4.97
C GLN A 384 -17.42 -30.41 -3.70
N PRO A 385 -18.62 -29.81 -3.74
CA PRO A 385 -19.13 -28.98 -2.64
C PRO A 385 -19.35 -29.76 -1.34
N ASP A 386 -19.70 -31.05 -1.40
CA ASP A 386 -19.85 -31.90 -0.21
C ASP A 386 -18.52 -32.06 0.56
N VAL A 387 -17.42 -32.22 -0.18
CA VAL A 387 -16.07 -32.32 0.41
C VAL A 387 -15.67 -30.99 1.05
N ALA A 388 -15.93 -29.88 0.34
CA ALA A 388 -15.68 -28.54 0.87
C ALA A 388 -16.49 -28.27 2.15
N ALA A 389 -17.79 -28.58 2.17
CA ALA A 389 -18.65 -28.41 3.33
C ALA A 389 -18.19 -29.26 4.53
N ASN A 390 -17.70 -30.47 4.31
CA ASN A 390 -17.12 -31.30 5.37
C ASN A 390 -15.82 -30.67 5.92
N LEU A 391 -14.93 -30.18 5.07
CA LEU A 391 -13.71 -29.50 5.51
C LEU A 391 -13.99 -28.21 6.29
N VAL A 392 -14.98 -27.41 5.88
CA VAL A 392 -15.40 -26.19 6.59
C VAL A 392 -15.84 -26.52 8.03
N GLN A 393 -16.48 -27.67 8.27
CA GLN A 393 -16.90 -28.06 9.63
C GLN A 393 -15.72 -28.26 10.58
N ASN A 394 -14.54 -28.60 10.06
CA ASN A 394 -13.33 -28.79 10.83
C ASN A 394 -12.67 -27.45 11.23
N LEU A 395 -13.16 -26.31 10.70
CA LEU A 395 -12.70 -25.00 11.13
C LEU A 395 -13.11 -24.72 12.58
N SER A 396 -12.21 -24.05 13.29
CA SER A 396 -12.44 -23.63 14.66
C SER A 396 -13.29 -22.36 14.70
N GLU A 397 -14.49 -22.45 15.28
CA GLU A 397 -15.30 -21.27 15.62
C GLU A 397 -14.51 -20.25 16.46
N GLU A 398 -13.70 -20.72 17.41
CA GLU A 398 -12.87 -19.83 18.24
C GLU A 398 -11.83 -19.08 17.41
N GLN A 399 -11.21 -19.75 16.43
CA GLN A 399 -10.28 -19.10 15.51
C GLN A 399 -10.99 -18.11 14.59
N LEU A 400 -12.17 -18.46 14.06
CA LEU A 400 -13.00 -17.55 13.28
C LEU A 400 -13.33 -16.27 14.06
N LEU A 401 -13.78 -16.41 15.32
CA LEU A 401 -14.15 -15.28 16.18
C LEU A 401 -12.94 -14.46 16.63
N ALA A 402 -11.75 -15.07 16.70
CA ALA A 402 -10.50 -14.38 17.00
C ALA A 402 -9.98 -13.59 15.80
N GLU A 403 -9.91 -14.21 14.63
CA GLU A 403 -9.38 -13.59 13.40
C GLU A 403 -10.35 -12.56 12.82
N GLN A 404 -11.65 -12.85 12.87
CA GLN A 404 -12.77 -12.11 12.26
C GLN A 404 -12.51 -11.74 10.79
N ASN A 405 -11.71 -12.54 10.08
CA ASN A 405 -11.54 -12.45 8.65
C ASN A 405 -12.60 -13.33 7.98
N VAL A 406 -13.75 -12.71 7.68
CA VAL A 406 -14.93 -13.41 7.15
C VAL A 406 -14.97 -13.45 5.62
N ALA A 407 -14.04 -12.76 4.95
CA ALA A 407 -14.03 -12.61 3.51
C ALA A 407 -13.96 -13.95 2.78
N THR A 408 -13.14 -14.88 3.28
CA THR A 408 -12.93 -16.20 2.69
C THR A 408 -14.13 -17.12 2.88
N LEU A 409 -14.68 -17.21 4.09
CA LEU A 409 -15.89 -17.99 4.35
C LEU A 409 -17.05 -17.50 3.47
N LEU A 410 -17.32 -16.19 3.44
CA LEU A 410 -18.43 -15.66 2.63
C LEU A 410 -18.26 -15.89 1.13
N ARG A 411 -17.02 -15.95 0.64
CA ARG A 411 -16.75 -16.35 -0.75
C ARG A 411 -17.11 -17.82 -0.97
N TRP A 412 -16.65 -18.73 -0.11
CA TRP A 412 -17.01 -20.16 -0.22
C TRP A 412 -18.52 -20.39 -0.09
N LYS A 413 -19.24 -19.60 0.71
CA LYS A 413 -20.71 -19.64 0.78
C LYS A 413 -21.35 -19.49 -0.60
N MET A 414 -20.80 -18.63 -1.47
CA MET A 414 -21.36 -18.40 -2.82
C MET A 414 -21.25 -19.63 -3.73
N ASP A 415 -20.29 -20.51 -3.46
CA ASP A 415 -20.05 -21.73 -4.24
C ASP A 415 -20.68 -22.99 -3.61
N LEU A 416 -21.19 -22.89 -2.37
CA LEU A 416 -21.82 -23.98 -1.65
C LEU A 416 -23.36 -23.94 -1.81
N PRO A 417 -24.01 -25.07 -2.13
CA PRO A 417 -25.48 -25.16 -2.11
C PRO A 417 -26.07 -24.89 -0.72
N ASP A 418 -27.19 -24.16 -0.65
CA ASP A 418 -27.90 -23.84 0.60
C ASP A 418 -28.31 -25.09 1.40
N SER A 419 -28.57 -26.21 0.71
CA SER A 419 -28.87 -27.49 1.35
C SER A 419 -27.70 -28.02 2.19
N LEU A 420 -26.46 -27.71 1.82
CA LEU A 420 -25.28 -28.09 2.61
C LEU A 420 -25.06 -27.14 3.79
N LEU A 421 -25.29 -25.84 3.61
CA LEU A 421 -25.15 -24.86 4.70
C LEU A 421 -26.07 -25.18 5.89
N THR A 422 -27.26 -25.71 5.61
CA THR A 422 -28.28 -26.08 6.60
C THR A 422 -28.21 -27.55 7.05
N SER A 423 -27.20 -28.30 6.58
CA SER A 423 -27.12 -29.75 6.82
C SER A 423 -26.66 -30.12 8.23
N THR A 424 -25.90 -29.26 8.91
CA THR A 424 -25.42 -29.49 10.29
C THR A 424 -25.47 -28.22 11.14
N PRO A 425 -25.65 -28.33 12.48
CA PRO A 425 -25.63 -27.16 13.37
C PRO A 425 -24.32 -26.38 13.29
N ARG A 426 -23.19 -27.07 13.06
CA ARG A 426 -21.86 -26.47 12.99
C ARG A 426 -21.71 -25.54 11.80
N LEU A 427 -22.20 -25.93 10.62
CA LEU A 427 -22.18 -25.06 9.43
C LEU A 427 -23.09 -23.85 9.61
N ILE A 428 -24.28 -24.06 10.17
CA ILE A 428 -25.22 -22.98 10.51
C ILE A 428 -24.56 -21.95 11.43
N LEU A 429 -23.88 -22.39 12.48
CA LEU A 429 -23.21 -21.49 13.43
C LEU A 429 -21.99 -20.79 12.83
N LEU A 430 -21.10 -21.50 12.12
CA LEU A 430 -19.92 -20.90 11.47
C LEU A 430 -20.32 -19.81 10.48
N TYR A 431 -21.26 -20.11 9.57
CA TYR A 431 -21.73 -19.14 8.59
C TYR A 431 -22.63 -18.07 9.21
N GLY A 432 -23.42 -18.41 10.24
CA GLY A 432 -24.20 -17.44 11.00
C GLY A 432 -23.32 -16.37 11.64
N TRP A 433 -22.22 -16.77 12.28
CA TRP A 433 -21.22 -15.84 12.81
C TRP A 433 -20.54 -15.02 11.71
N ALA A 434 -20.14 -15.65 10.61
CA ALA A 434 -19.51 -14.95 9.49
C ALA A 434 -20.44 -13.88 8.87
N LEU A 435 -21.71 -14.21 8.68
CA LEU A 435 -22.74 -13.31 8.16
C LEU A 435 -23.03 -12.17 9.15
N ALA A 436 -23.17 -12.47 10.45
CA ALA A 436 -23.41 -11.45 11.47
C ALA A 436 -22.24 -10.47 11.61
N LEU A 437 -20.99 -10.96 11.57
CA LEU A 437 -19.79 -10.12 11.58
C LEU A 437 -19.66 -9.26 10.32
N ALA A 438 -20.09 -9.77 9.17
CA ALA A 438 -20.21 -9.02 7.92
C ALA A 438 -21.47 -8.13 7.84
N CYS A 439 -22.25 -8.04 8.91
CA CYS A 439 -23.50 -7.26 8.99
C CYS A 439 -24.60 -7.68 7.99
N GLN A 440 -24.54 -8.91 7.45
CA GLN A 440 -25.61 -9.51 6.64
C GLN A 440 -26.66 -10.16 7.56
N LEU A 441 -27.36 -9.31 8.32
CA LEU A 441 -28.17 -9.72 9.48
C LEU A 441 -29.38 -10.56 9.11
N ASP A 442 -30.09 -10.22 8.02
CA ASP A 442 -31.25 -10.98 7.57
C ASP A 442 -30.85 -12.42 7.22
N ALA A 443 -29.79 -12.58 6.42
CA ALA A 443 -29.23 -13.88 6.07
C ALA A 443 -28.69 -14.65 7.29
N ALA A 444 -28.10 -13.95 8.27
CA ALA A 444 -27.63 -14.55 9.51
C ALA A 444 -28.80 -15.09 10.36
N GLU A 445 -29.89 -14.33 10.48
CA GLU A 445 -31.08 -14.69 11.25
C GLU A 445 -31.85 -15.84 10.59
N GLU A 446 -32.03 -15.79 9.26
CA GLU A 446 -32.64 -16.87 8.48
C GLU A 446 -31.87 -18.18 8.63
N LEU A 447 -30.54 -18.13 8.49
CA LEU A 447 -29.71 -19.32 8.66
C LEU A 447 -29.74 -19.83 10.10
N LEU A 448 -29.71 -18.93 11.08
CA LEU A 448 -29.78 -19.28 12.50
C LEU A 448 -31.10 -19.94 12.88
N ALA A 449 -32.22 -19.55 12.25
CA ALA A 449 -33.53 -20.17 12.47
C ALA A 449 -33.52 -21.67 12.12
N GLU A 450 -32.64 -22.11 11.20
CA GLU A 450 -32.51 -23.51 10.81
C GLU A 450 -31.91 -24.40 11.89
N LEU A 451 -31.31 -23.83 12.95
CA LEU A 451 -30.96 -24.59 14.15
C LEU A 451 -32.17 -25.29 14.78
N GLY A 452 -33.37 -24.73 14.60
CA GLY A 452 -34.62 -25.32 15.09
C GLY A 452 -34.87 -26.74 14.57
N ARG A 453 -34.35 -27.10 13.39
CA ARG A 453 -34.47 -28.46 12.82
C ARG A 453 -33.74 -29.53 13.63
N PHE A 454 -32.77 -29.11 14.45
CA PHE A 454 -31.96 -29.99 15.29
C PHE A 454 -32.44 -30.01 16.74
N LEU A 455 -33.58 -29.38 17.02
CA LEU A 455 -34.20 -29.33 18.34
C LEU A 455 -35.51 -30.16 18.39
N PRO A 456 -35.78 -30.90 19.49
CA PRO A 456 -34.90 -31.10 20.63
C PRO A 456 -33.68 -31.96 20.27
N ALA A 457 -32.52 -31.62 20.83
CA ALA A 457 -31.32 -32.44 20.65
C ALA A 457 -31.45 -33.75 21.45
N ARG A 458 -30.65 -34.76 21.07
CA ARG A 458 -30.72 -36.08 21.74
C ARG A 458 -30.22 -36.01 23.18
N GLU A 459 -29.18 -35.21 23.41
CA GLU A 459 -28.58 -35.01 24.72
C GLU A 459 -28.93 -33.62 25.28
N ARG A 460 -29.16 -33.56 26.60
CA ARG A 460 -29.48 -32.30 27.28
C ARG A 460 -28.33 -31.29 27.18
N SER A 461 -27.08 -31.75 27.29
CA SER A 461 -25.87 -30.93 27.14
C SER A 461 -25.76 -30.30 25.75
N GLU A 462 -26.06 -31.08 24.71
CA GLU A 462 -26.10 -30.60 23.32
C GLU A 462 -27.22 -29.57 23.13
N GLN A 463 -28.40 -29.83 23.67
CA GLN A 463 -29.53 -28.90 23.63
C GLN A 463 -29.21 -27.57 24.31
N GLU A 464 -28.66 -27.62 25.53
CA GLU A 464 -28.24 -26.42 26.28
C GLU A 464 -27.13 -25.66 25.54
N GLY A 465 -26.18 -26.37 24.94
CA GLY A 465 -25.11 -25.79 24.13
C GLY A 465 -25.62 -25.09 22.86
N LEU A 466 -26.56 -25.69 22.13
CA LEU A 466 -27.16 -25.07 20.94
C LEU A 466 -27.98 -23.83 21.30
N LEU A 467 -28.76 -23.88 22.38
CA LEU A 467 -29.53 -22.72 22.84
C LEU A 467 -28.63 -21.56 23.30
N ALA A 468 -27.56 -21.85 24.03
CA ALA A 468 -26.60 -20.83 24.46
C ALA A 468 -25.90 -20.16 23.26
N GLN A 469 -25.55 -20.93 22.23
CA GLN A 469 -24.97 -20.43 20.99
C GLN A 469 -25.98 -19.59 20.17
N TRP A 470 -27.23 -20.05 20.12
CA TRP A 470 -28.32 -19.31 19.50
C TRP A 470 -28.54 -17.95 20.18
N LEU A 471 -28.54 -17.90 21.52
CA LEU A 471 -28.63 -16.65 22.29
C LEU A 471 -27.46 -15.71 21.99
N ALA A 472 -26.22 -16.23 21.97
CA ALA A 472 -25.04 -15.42 21.72
C ALA A 472 -25.09 -14.74 20.34
N LEU A 473 -25.38 -15.52 19.29
CA LEU A 473 -25.48 -14.99 17.93
C LEU A 473 -26.69 -14.07 17.75
N SER A 474 -27.84 -14.42 18.34
CA SER A 474 -29.04 -13.57 18.33
C SER A 474 -28.81 -12.23 19.02
N GLY A 475 -28.01 -12.19 20.09
CA GLY A 475 -27.63 -10.93 20.76
C GLY A 475 -26.80 -10.02 19.86
N VAL A 476 -25.86 -10.59 19.09
CA VAL A 476 -25.04 -9.84 18.13
C VAL A 476 -25.88 -9.34 16.94
N ILE A 477 -26.80 -10.18 16.43
CA ILE A 477 -27.74 -9.79 15.36
C ILE A 477 -28.67 -8.67 15.85
N ALA A 478 -29.26 -8.81 17.04
CA ALA A 478 -30.15 -7.81 17.62
C ALA A 478 -29.44 -6.46 17.80
N ARG A 479 -28.18 -6.49 18.27
CA ARG A 479 -27.36 -5.28 18.38
C ARG A 479 -27.15 -4.63 17.01
N GLY A 480 -26.86 -5.44 16.00
CA GLY A 480 -26.71 -4.97 14.62
C GLY A 480 -27.94 -4.29 14.04
N ARG A 481 -29.14 -4.79 14.39
CA ARG A 481 -30.43 -4.16 14.03
C ARG A 481 -30.76 -2.91 14.84
N GLY A 482 -29.96 -2.58 15.85
CA GLY A 482 -30.24 -1.49 16.78
C GLY A 482 -31.30 -1.82 17.84
N ASP A 483 -31.65 -3.09 18.04
CA ASP A 483 -32.54 -3.52 19.13
C ASP A 483 -31.73 -3.73 20.42
N SER A 484 -31.41 -2.63 21.09
CA SER A 484 -30.60 -2.63 22.32
C SER A 484 -31.18 -3.48 23.44
N ALA A 485 -32.51 -3.56 23.54
CA ALA A 485 -33.20 -4.31 24.59
C ALA A 485 -33.02 -5.83 24.40
N LYS A 486 -33.29 -6.34 23.18
CA LYS A 486 -33.05 -7.76 22.87
C LYS A 486 -31.57 -8.11 22.93
N ALA A 487 -30.71 -7.25 22.40
CA ALA A 487 -29.26 -7.46 22.46
C ALA A 487 -28.76 -7.62 23.91
N GLN A 488 -29.20 -6.72 24.81
CA GLN A 488 -28.85 -6.84 26.22
C GLN A 488 -29.40 -8.13 26.85
N ALA A 489 -30.66 -8.48 26.59
CA ALA A 489 -31.28 -9.69 27.13
C ALA A 489 -30.54 -10.96 26.67
N TYR A 490 -30.38 -11.14 25.36
CA TYR A 490 -29.76 -12.33 24.78
C TYR A 490 -28.28 -12.46 25.16
N CYS A 491 -27.47 -11.39 25.09
CA CYS A 491 -26.06 -11.47 25.47
C CYS A 491 -25.87 -11.76 26.97
N THR A 492 -26.72 -11.22 27.84
CA THR A 492 -26.64 -11.48 29.29
C THR A 492 -27.01 -12.93 29.60
N GLU A 493 -28.08 -13.45 28.99
CA GLU A 493 -28.51 -14.83 29.15
C GLU A 493 -27.48 -15.81 28.56
N ALA A 494 -26.94 -15.51 27.37
CA ALA A 494 -25.85 -16.29 26.77
C ALA A 494 -24.64 -16.39 27.70
N LEU A 495 -24.19 -15.30 28.32
CA LEU A 495 -23.05 -15.34 29.26
C LEU A 495 -23.31 -16.22 30.50
N SER A 496 -24.58 -16.38 30.90
CA SER A 496 -24.97 -17.22 32.02
C SER A 496 -25.03 -18.72 31.66
N CYS A 497 -25.31 -19.05 30.40
CA CYS A 497 -25.50 -20.42 29.94
C CYS A 497 -24.31 -20.97 29.14
N LEU A 498 -23.50 -20.11 28.52
CA LEU A 498 -22.35 -20.53 27.70
C LEU A 498 -21.29 -21.21 28.57
N PRO A 499 -20.83 -22.42 28.17
CA PRO A 499 -19.68 -23.07 28.78
C PRO A 499 -18.45 -22.16 28.84
N LEU A 500 -17.61 -22.36 29.87
CA LEU A 500 -16.43 -21.51 30.09
C LEU A 500 -15.38 -21.62 28.98
N ASP A 501 -15.37 -22.71 28.22
CA ASP A 501 -14.46 -22.97 27.10
C ASP A 501 -14.90 -22.35 25.77
N ARG A 502 -16.09 -21.73 25.71
CA ARG A 502 -16.60 -20.98 24.55
C ARG A 502 -16.21 -19.51 24.60
N TYR A 503 -14.91 -19.25 24.69
CA TYR A 503 -14.36 -17.95 25.01
C TYR A 503 -14.72 -16.88 23.98
N GLY A 504 -14.64 -17.19 22.68
CA GLY A 504 -14.90 -16.25 21.59
C GLY A 504 -16.33 -15.73 21.63
N GLN A 505 -17.31 -16.61 21.80
CA GLN A 505 -18.71 -16.23 21.88
C GLN A 505 -19.00 -15.37 23.12
N ARG A 506 -18.38 -15.72 24.26
CA ARG A 506 -18.46 -14.93 25.50
C ARG A 506 -17.84 -13.53 25.30
N LEU A 507 -16.68 -13.44 24.64
CA LEU A 507 -16.04 -12.17 24.31
C LEU A 507 -16.93 -11.30 23.39
N MET A 508 -17.57 -11.90 22.38
CA MET A 508 -18.52 -11.18 21.52
C MET A 508 -19.72 -10.62 22.29
N CYS A 509 -20.24 -11.37 23.27
CA CYS A 509 -21.31 -10.91 24.15
C CYS A 509 -20.84 -9.76 25.06
N LEU A 510 -19.66 -9.87 25.67
CA LEU A 510 -19.08 -8.82 26.52
C LEU A 510 -18.82 -7.54 25.73
N SER A 511 -18.24 -7.64 24.53
CA SER A 511 -18.01 -6.52 23.61
C SER A 511 -19.34 -5.84 23.21
N SER A 512 -20.35 -6.63 22.90
CA SER A 512 -21.70 -6.14 22.57
C SER A 512 -22.32 -5.36 23.72
N LEU A 513 -22.28 -5.89 24.95
CA LEU A 513 -22.79 -5.23 26.14
C LEU A 513 -21.98 -3.96 26.49
N ALA A 514 -20.65 -3.99 26.30
CA ALA A 514 -19.81 -2.82 26.56
C ALA A 514 -20.12 -1.69 25.59
N ASN A 515 -20.34 -1.99 24.30
CA ASN A 515 -20.76 -1.02 23.30
C ASN A 515 -22.12 -0.38 23.64
N LEU A 516 -23.11 -1.21 24.01
CA LEU A 516 -24.43 -0.71 24.45
C LEU A 516 -24.32 0.21 25.65
N ALA A 517 -23.45 -0.11 26.63
CA ALA A 517 -23.21 0.76 27.76
C ALA A 517 -22.64 2.13 27.36
N ILE A 518 -21.78 2.20 26.32
CA ILE A 518 -21.32 3.48 25.77
C ILE A 518 -22.48 4.25 25.11
N VAL A 519 -23.32 3.58 24.32
CA VAL A 519 -24.50 4.19 23.66
C VAL A 519 -25.45 4.80 24.70
N HIS A 520 -25.66 4.12 25.83
CA HIS A 520 -26.49 4.61 26.93
C HIS A 520 -25.78 5.64 27.84
N GLY A 521 -24.52 5.95 27.59
CA GLY A 521 -23.73 6.88 28.41
C GLY A 521 -23.24 6.32 29.75
N ASP A 522 -23.40 5.02 30.02
CA ASP A 522 -22.90 4.34 31.22
C ASP A 522 -21.45 3.87 31.01
N LEU A 523 -20.53 4.84 31.02
CA LEU A 523 -19.09 4.59 30.81
C LEU A 523 -18.43 3.81 31.96
N TRP A 524 -19.10 3.71 33.12
CA TRP A 524 -18.62 2.88 34.23
C TRP A 524 -18.92 1.41 34.01
N ARG A 525 -20.15 1.07 33.60
CA ARG A 525 -20.51 -0.29 33.23
C ARG A 525 -19.71 -0.76 32.01
N ALA A 526 -19.53 0.10 31.00
CA ALA A 526 -18.69 -0.21 29.83
C ALA A 526 -17.25 -0.59 30.24
N ARG A 527 -16.66 0.14 31.19
CA ARG A 527 -15.34 -0.17 31.74
C ARG A 527 -15.30 -1.52 32.46
N GLY A 528 -16.33 -1.85 33.23
CA GLY A 528 -16.44 -3.14 33.94
C GLY A 528 -16.46 -4.32 32.97
N LEU A 529 -17.30 -4.24 31.95
CA LEU A 529 -17.45 -5.28 30.92
C LEU A 529 -16.16 -5.48 30.11
N ASN A 530 -15.48 -4.41 29.70
CA ASN A 530 -14.20 -4.51 28.99
C ASN A 530 -13.07 -5.06 29.87
N ARG A 531 -13.11 -4.82 31.19
CA ARG A 531 -12.17 -5.44 32.12
C ARG A 531 -12.38 -6.94 32.17
N GLU A 532 -13.64 -7.39 32.28
CA GLU A 532 -13.96 -8.82 32.25
C GLU A 532 -13.55 -9.48 30.93
N ALA A 533 -13.79 -8.80 29.80
CA ALA A 533 -13.35 -9.27 28.48
C ALA A 533 -11.82 -9.42 28.39
N LEU A 534 -11.07 -8.44 28.88
CA LEU A 534 -9.61 -8.50 28.87
C LEU A 534 -9.08 -9.61 29.80
N GLU A 535 -9.66 -9.76 30.99
CA GLU A 535 -9.30 -10.85 31.92
C GLU A 535 -9.59 -12.22 31.30
N LEU A 536 -10.70 -12.37 30.57
CA LEU A 536 -11.02 -13.58 29.83
C LEU A 536 -10.00 -13.84 28.72
N ALA A 537 -9.71 -12.85 27.88
CA ALA A 537 -8.77 -12.97 26.78
C ALA A 537 -7.35 -13.36 27.25
N GLN A 538 -6.88 -12.75 28.34
CA GLN A 538 -5.58 -13.06 28.95
C GLN A 538 -5.51 -14.47 29.53
N ARG A 539 -6.60 -14.99 30.10
CA ARG A 539 -6.67 -16.37 30.59
C ARG A 539 -6.58 -17.39 29.46
N VAL A 540 -7.15 -17.07 28.30
CA VAL A 540 -7.08 -17.91 27.09
C VAL A 540 -5.69 -17.86 26.46
N GLY A 541 -5.00 -16.73 26.56
CA GLY A 541 -3.66 -16.54 25.98
C GLY A 541 -3.67 -16.46 24.46
N ASN A 542 -4.82 -16.13 23.84
CA ASN A 542 -4.91 -15.90 22.40
C ASN A 542 -4.63 -14.42 22.09
N PRO A 543 -3.55 -14.09 21.33
CA PRO A 543 -3.16 -12.71 21.08
C PRO A 543 -4.20 -11.89 20.32
N LEU A 544 -5.02 -12.53 19.47
CA LEU A 544 -6.08 -11.85 18.71
C LEU A 544 -7.23 -11.41 19.63
N PHE A 545 -7.64 -12.26 20.56
CA PHE A 545 -8.66 -11.90 21.55
C PHE A 545 -8.16 -10.80 22.49
N GLU A 546 -6.90 -10.85 22.93
CA GLU A 546 -6.32 -9.76 23.72
C GLU A 546 -6.30 -8.44 22.94
N ALA A 547 -5.92 -8.48 21.66
CA ALA A 547 -5.93 -7.31 20.80
C ALA A 547 -7.34 -6.70 20.62
N LEU A 548 -8.37 -7.53 20.45
CA LEU A 548 -9.76 -7.08 20.39
C LEU A 548 -10.22 -6.44 21.71
N ALA A 549 -9.86 -7.04 22.85
CA ALA A 549 -10.19 -6.49 24.16
C ALA A 549 -9.49 -5.13 24.40
N HIS A 550 -8.23 -4.98 23.96
CA HIS A 550 -7.52 -3.70 23.99
C HIS A 550 -8.20 -2.64 23.11
N TYR A 551 -8.65 -3.02 21.90
CA TYR A 551 -9.42 -2.13 21.02
C TYR A 551 -10.69 -1.62 21.71
N ASP A 552 -11.52 -2.52 22.27
CA ASP A 552 -12.77 -2.12 22.93
C ASP A 552 -12.52 -1.23 24.16
N ARG A 553 -11.45 -1.51 24.90
CA ARG A 553 -11.03 -0.70 26.04
C ARG A 553 -10.55 0.70 25.63
N ALA A 554 -9.80 0.81 24.53
CA ALA A 554 -9.38 2.09 23.99
C ALA A 554 -10.59 2.96 23.60
N ARG A 555 -11.67 2.35 23.10
CA ARG A 555 -12.92 3.06 22.80
C ARG A 555 -13.60 3.64 24.03
N VAL A 556 -13.69 2.88 25.12
CA VAL A 556 -14.22 3.39 26.39
C VAL A 556 -13.35 4.52 26.95
N LEU A 557 -12.02 4.39 26.87
CA LEU A 557 -11.11 5.46 27.30
C LEU A 557 -11.27 6.73 26.46
N GLN A 558 -11.37 6.59 25.14
CA GLN A 558 -11.64 7.71 24.24
C GLN A 558 -12.97 8.40 24.57
N ALA A 559 -14.04 7.63 24.77
CA ALA A 559 -15.35 8.17 25.15
C ALA A 559 -15.28 8.95 26.48
N ARG A 560 -14.41 8.52 27.41
CA ARG A 560 -14.13 9.19 28.68
C ARG A 560 -13.17 10.39 28.57
N GLY A 561 -12.59 10.66 27.40
CA GLY A 561 -11.60 11.73 27.18
C GLY A 561 -10.15 11.39 27.50
N GLU A 562 -9.86 10.14 27.83
CA GLU A 562 -8.53 9.64 28.18
C GLU A 562 -7.72 9.26 26.92
N VAL A 563 -7.50 10.23 26.02
CA VAL A 563 -6.93 10.03 24.67
C VAL A 563 -5.53 9.40 24.72
N LEU A 564 -4.64 9.88 25.60
CA LEU A 564 -3.28 9.34 25.71
C LEU A 564 -3.29 7.88 26.18
N ARG A 565 -4.11 7.57 27.19
CA ARG A 565 -4.26 6.20 27.70
C ARG A 565 -4.90 5.28 26.66
N ALA A 566 -5.86 5.78 25.88
CA ALA A 566 -6.42 5.03 24.76
C ALA A 566 -5.34 4.69 23.72
N LEU A 567 -4.43 5.62 23.45
CA LEU A 567 -3.29 5.40 22.54
C LEU A 567 -2.35 4.31 23.05
N ASP A 568 -2.07 4.30 24.37
CA ASP A 568 -1.25 3.27 25.00
C ASP A 568 -1.93 1.89 24.96
N GLU A 569 -3.24 1.81 25.19
CA GLU A 569 -4.00 0.56 25.05
C GLU A 569 -3.95 0.02 23.60
N VAL A 570 -4.10 0.90 22.60
CA VAL A 570 -3.98 0.50 21.19
C VAL A 570 -2.60 -0.08 20.89
N ARG A 571 -1.54 0.58 21.36
CA ARG A 571 -0.15 0.12 21.18
C ARG A 571 0.12 -1.21 21.88
N GLN A 572 -0.44 -1.42 23.07
CA GLN A 572 -0.36 -2.72 23.76
C GLN A 572 -1.05 -3.82 22.95
N GLY A 573 -2.25 -3.55 22.42
CA GLY A 573 -2.94 -4.46 21.51
C GLY A 573 -2.11 -4.80 20.26
N GLN A 574 -1.49 -3.82 19.63
CA GLN A 574 -0.62 -4.04 18.47
C GLN A 574 0.62 -4.88 18.82
N GLN A 575 1.21 -4.67 20.00
CA GLN A 575 2.35 -5.46 20.47
C GLN A 575 1.98 -6.94 20.64
N ARG A 576 0.75 -7.26 21.06
CA ARG A 576 0.27 -8.65 21.13
C ARG A 576 0.25 -9.34 19.78
N LEU A 577 0.09 -8.58 18.70
CA LEU A 577 0.04 -9.10 17.33
C LEU A 577 1.42 -9.18 16.66
N ALA A 578 2.50 -8.71 17.31
CA ALA A 578 3.82 -8.60 16.70
C ALA A 578 4.45 -9.95 16.33
N SER A 579 4.06 -11.05 16.99
CA SER A 579 4.54 -12.40 16.68
C SER A 579 3.74 -13.09 15.57
N LEU A 580 2.61 -12.52 15.15
CA LEU A 580 1.78 -13.09 14.10
C LEU A 580 2.34 -12.77 12.71
N PRO A 581 2.15 -13.65 11.71
CA PRO A 581 2.59 -13.41 10.34
C PRO A 581 2.08 -12.07 9.80
N ALA A 582 2.98 -11.27 9.22
CA ALA A 582 2.63 -9.97 8.65
C ALA A 582 1.81 -10.11 7.36
N GLN A 583 2.01 -11.20 6.61
CA GLN A 583 1.28 -11.44 5.35
C GLN A 583 -0.19 -11.82 5.58
N ARG A 584 -0.52 -12.40 6.74
CA ARG A 584 -1.91 -12.73 7.07
C ARG A 584 -2.61 -11.50 7.63
N GLN A 585 -3.84 -11.29 7.16
CA GLN A 585 -4.68 -10.16 7.54
C GLN A 585 -5.57 -10.54 8.70
N TYR A 586 -5.68 -9.64 9.69
CA TYR A 586 -6.50 -9.84 10.87
C TYR A 586 -7.34 -8.60 11.15
N ALA A 587 -8.64 -8.78 11.40
CA ALA A 587 -9.53 -7.65 11.67
C ALA A 587 -9.09 -6.85 12.91
N ALA A 588 -8.58 -7.54 13.94
CA ALA A 588 -8.04 -6.91 15.15
C ALA A 588 -6.87 -5.95 14.84
N ARG A 589 -5.98 -6.32 13.91
CA ARG A 589 -4.85 -5.47 13.49
C ARG A 589 -5.35 -4.25 12.71
N GLY A 590 -6.29 -4.46 11.77
CA GLY A 590 -6.94 -3.38 11.05
C GLY A 590 -7.64 -2.38 11.98
N ARG A 591 -8.49 -2.87 12.90
CA ARG A 591 -9.21 -2.06 13.89
C ARG A 591 -8.29 -1.24 14.78
N LEU A 592 -7.25 -1.85 15.36
CA LEU A 592 -6.27 -1.16 16.19
C LEU A 592 -5.52 -0.08 15.40
N THR A 593 -5.10 -0.39 14.17
CA THR A 593 -4.36 0.55 13.31
C THR A 593 -5.23 1.73 12.87
N LEU A 594 -6.50 1.49 12.52
CA LEU A 594 -7.49 2.54 12.27
C LEU A 594 -7.71 3.42 13.50
N TYR A 595 -7.84 2.79 14.68
CA TYR A 595 -8.08 3.51 15.92
C TYR A 595 -6.87 4.33 16.37
N GLU A 596 -5.65 3.83 16.15
CA GLU A 596 -4.42 4.61 16.33
C GLU A 596 -4.47 5.88 15.48
N GLY A 597 -4.80 5.75 14.19
CA GLY A 597 -4.97 6.87 13.27
C GLY A 597 -6.03 7.87 13.74
N TYR A 598 -7.16 7.40 14.24
CA TYR A 598 -8.20 8.23 14.83
C TYR A 598 -7.70 9.01 16.05
N LEU A 599 -7.04 8.34 17.01
CA LEU A 599 -6.54 8.98 18.22
C LEU A 599 -5.39 9.97 17.92
N LEU A 600 -4.53 9.68 16.94
CA LEU A 600 -3.51 10.61 16.44
C LEU A 600 -4.14 11.87 15.81
N SER A 601 -5.29 11.73 15.14
CA SER A 601 -6.05 12.87 14.64
C SER A 601 -6.56 13.77 15.78
N LEU A 602 -6.98 13.19 16.91
CA LEU A 602 -7.37 13.93 18.12
C LEU A 602 -6.17 14.66 18.76
N ARG A 603 -4.95 14.21 18.47
CA ARG A 603 -3.67 14.80 18.92
C ARG A 603 -3.06 15.78 17.92
N LEU A 604 -3.78 16.17 16.86
CA LEU A 604 -3.28 17.08 15.82
C LEU A 604 -1.97 16.61 15.16
N GLN A 605 -1.86 15.29 14.92
CA GLN A 605 -0.74 14.68 14.19
C GLN A 605 -1.21 14.13 12.82
N PRO A 606 -1.60 15.00 11.86
CA PRO A 606 -2.35 14.59 10.67
C PRO A 606 -1.57 13.67 9.73
N GLN A 607 -0.24 13.84 9.61
CA GLN A 607 0.57 12.99 8.72
C GLN A 607 0.65 11.55 9.25
N GLN A 608 0.94 11.38 10.54
CA GLN A 608 0.98 10.06 11.18
C GLN A 608 -0.42 9.42 11.20
N ALA A 609 -1.45 10.22 11.50
CA ALA A 609 -2.84 9.78 11.44
C ALA A 609 -3.18 9.23 10.04
N ARG A 610 -2.89 9.99 8.97
CA ARG A 610 -3.16 9.58 7.59
C ARG A 610 -2.46 8.27 7.23
N GLN A 611 -1.18 8.12 7.58
CA GLN A 611 -0.42 6.89 7.32
C GLN A 611 -1.08 5.67 8.00
N ARG A 612 -1.45 5.80 9.27
CA ARG A 612 -2.11 4.72 10.02
C ARG A 612 -3.50 4.42 9.48
N LEU A 613 -4.30 5.42 9.15
CA LEU A 613 -5.64 5.24 8.59
C LEU A 613 -5.59 4.48 7.25
N LEU A 614 -4.69 4.86 6.33
CA LEU A 614 -4.56 4.17 5.04
C LEU A 614 -4.14 2.71 5.21
N ALA A 615 -3.17 2.43 6.08
CA ALA A 615 -2.74 1.06 6.39
C ALA A 615 -3.89 0.23 7.00
N GLY A 616 -4.60 0.82 7.98
CA GLY A 616 -5.74 0.17 8.63
C GLY A 616 -6.92 -0.07 7.67
N ILE A 617 -7.19 0.84 6.73
CA ILE A 617 -8.23 0.68 5.69
C ILE A 617 -7.88 -0.50 4.80
N ALA A 618 -6.64 -0.62 4.34
CA ALA A 618 -6.21 -1.71 3.47
C ALA A 618 -6.44 -3.08 4.14
N GLU A 619 -6.04 -3.22 5.42
CA GLU A 619 -6.20 -4.47 6.16
C GLU A 619 -7.68 -4.77 6.49
N ALA A 620 -8.45 -3.77 6.94
CA ALA A 620 -9.88 -3.93 7.22
C ALA A 620 -10.68 -4.32 5.96
N ARG A 621 -10.35 -3.74 4.79
CA ARG A 621 -10.96 -4.12 3.51
C ARG A 621 -10.70 -5.58 3.16
N GLY A 622 -9.47 -6.05 3.37
CA GLY A 622 -9.10 -7.45 3.15
C GLY A 622 -9.90 -8.42 4.02
N CYS A 623 -10.22 -8.02 5.25
CA CYS A 623 -11.00 -8.84 6.20
C CYS A 623 -12.53 -8.73 6.01
N ARG A 624 -13.02 -7.82 5.16
CA ARG A 624 -14.42 -7.35 5.12
C ARG A 624 -14.91 -6.81 6.48
N ASP A 625 -14.04 -6.08 7.19
CA ASP A 625 -14.37 -5.49 8.48
C ASP A 625 -14.95 -4.08 8.32
N ILE A 626 -16.16 -3.86 8.85
CA ILE A 626 -16.91 -2.61 8.70
C ILE A 626 -16.28 -1.41 9.45
N SER A 627 -15.32 -1.64 10.35
CA SER A 627 -14.60 -0.53 11.02
C SER A 627 -13.84 0.37 10.03
N VAL A 628 -13.65 -0.06 8.78
CA VAL A 628 -13.15 0.75 7.67
C VAL A 628 -13.85 2.12 7.55
N LEU A 629 -15.12 2.22 7.97
CA LEU A 629 -15.89 3.47 8.04
C LEU A 629 -15.23 4.53 8.93
N ILE A 630 -14.64 4.12 10.05
CA ILE A 630 -13.85 5.03 10.92
C ILE A 630 -12.71 5.63 10.11
N GLY A 631 -12.01 4.79 9.35
CA GLY A 631 -10.92 5.18 8.46
C GLY A 631 -11.33 6.30 7.50
N TYR A 632 -12.34 6.04 6.70
CA TYR A 632 -12.82 6.99 5.69
C TYR A 632 -13.39 8.28 6.28
N CYS A 633 -14.18 8.20 7.35
CA CYS A 633 -14.76 9.40 7.95
C CYS A 633 -13.68 10.30 8.60
N VAL A 634 -12.69 9.71 9.27
CA VAL A 634 -11.58 10.47 9.86
C VAL A 634 -10.69 11.07 8.78
N LEU A 635 -10.38 10.33 7.70
CA LEU A 635 -9.67 10.89 6.55
C LEU A 635 -10.43 12.05 5.91
N ALA A 636 -11.74 11.91 5.70
CA ALA A 636 -12.57 12.98 5.17
C ALA A 636 -12.53 14.24 6.06
N SER A 637 -12.65 14.08 7.38
CA SER A 637 -12.51 15.22 8.30
C SER A 637 -11.09 15.82 8.31
N LEU A 638 -10.04 15.02 8.10
CA LEU A 638 -8.66 15.52 7.97
C LEU A 638 -8.47 16.34 6.68
N GLU A 639 -8.93 15.84 5.54
CA GLU A 639 -8.89 16.56 4.25
C GLU A 639 -9.77 17.82 4.29
N GLY A 640 -10.93 17.75 4.95
CA GLY A 640 -11.77 18.92 5.18
C GLY A 640 -11.10 20.00 6.04
N ARG A 641 -10.25 19.62 6.99
CA ARG A 641 -9.46 20.57 7.81
C ARG A 641 -8.28 21.16 7.05
N SER A 642 -7.68 20.43 6.11
CA SER A 642 -6.62 20.95 5.24
C SER A 642 -7.14 21.81 4.09
N GLY A 643 -8.46 21.87 3.89
CA GLY A 643 -9.11 22.64 2.82
C GLY A 643 -9.33 21.84 1.53
N ASN A 644 -8.98 20.55 1.50
CA ASN A 644 -9.15 19.67 0.35
C ASN A 644 -10.55 19.02 0.33
N LEU A 645 -11.59 19.83 0.15
CA LEU A 645 -12.98 19.37 0.14
C LEU A 645 -13.30 18.32 -0.94
N PRO A 646 -12.79 18.40 -2.19
CA PRO A 646 -13.06 17.39 -3.20
C PRO A 646 -12.63 15.99 -2.75
N GLU A 647 -11.41 15.87 -2.22
CA GLU A 647 -10.90 14.62 -1.69
C GLU A 647 -11.70 14.15 -0.47
N ALA A 648 -12.09 15.08 0.42
CA ALA A 648 -12.90 14.74 1.58
C ALA A 648 -14.23 14.06 1.19
N PHE A 649 -14.95 14.60 0.19
CA PHE A 649 -16.18 13.98 -0.31
C PHE A 649 -15.91 12.69 -1.09
N ALA A 650 -14.78 12.58 -1.81
CA ALA A 650 -14.38 11.36 -2.48
C ALA A 650 -14.17 10.19 -1.50
N GLN A 651 -13.54 10.45 -0.34
CA GLN A 651 -13.37 9.45 0.73
C GLN A 651 -14.72 8.95 1.27
N LEU A 652 -15.70 9.85 1.45
CA LEU A 652 -17.05 9.47 1.90
C LEU A 652 -17.84 8.72 0.83
N ALA A 653 -17.69 9.11 -0.45
CA ALA A 653 -18.32 8.40 -1.56
C ALA A 653 -17.75 6.98 -1.72
N GLU A 654 -16.44 6.82 -1.55
CA GLU A 654 -15.80 5.49 -1.57
C GLU A 654 -16.29 4.61 -0.41
N ALA A 655 -16.45 5.18 0.79
CA ALA A 655 -17.03 4.47 1.92
C ALA A 655 -18.45 3.99 1.63
N GLU A 656 -19.32 4.88 1.12
CA GLU A 656 -20.71 4.58 0.76
C GLU A 656 -20.79 3.50 -0.33
N ARG A 657 -19.98 3.63 -1.39
CA ARG A 657 -19.85 2.63 -2.46
C ARG A 657 -19.44 1.26 -1.91
N LEU A 658 -18.46 1.23 -1.00
CA LEU A 658 -17.98 -0.01 -0.40
C LEU A 658 -19.08 -0.69 0.43
N MET A 659 -19.86 0.07 1.20
CA MET A 659 -20.98 -0.47 1.98
C MET A 659 -22.06 -1.07 1.08
N HIS A 660 -22.34 -0.47 -0.09
CA HIS A 660 -23.24 -1.06 -1.08
C HIS A 660 -22.69 -2.35 -1.69
N ILE A 661 -21.39 -2.40 -2.02
CA ILE A 661 -20.76 -3.61 -2.57
C ILE A 661 -20.77 -4.77 -1.56
N TRP A 662 -20.67 -4.45 -0.27
CA TRP A 662 -20.69 -5.45 0.80
C TRP A 662 -22.10 -5.78 1.29
N ASP A 663 -23.14 -5.17 0.70
CA ASP A 663 -24.54 -5.35 1.08
C ASP A 663 -24.79 -5.05 2.57
N ILE A 664 -24.19 -3.96 3.05
CA ILE A 664 -24.33 -3.52 4.44
C ILE A 664 -25.61 -2.69 4.58
N PRO A 665 -26.45 -2.94 5.60
CA PRO A 665 -27.64 -2.13 5.87
C PRO A 665 -27.30 -0.67 6.21
N ALA A 666 -28.11 0.27 5.70
CA ALA A 666 -27.89 1.71 5.87
C ALA A 666 -27.77 2.17 7.34
N ILE A 667 -28.42 1.47 8.27
CA ILE A 667 -28.41 1.78 9.71
C ILE A 667 -26.99 1.80 10.31
N TYR A 668 -26.03 1.09 9.70
CA TYR A 668 -24.65 1.02 10.20
C TYR A 668 -23.78 2.21 9.85
N TYR A 669 -23.99 2.80 8.67
CA TYR A 669 -23.02 3.72 8.08
C TYR A 669 -23.61 5.06 7.69
N LEU A 670 -24.88 5.10 7.30
CA LEU A 670 -25.45 6.27 6.64
C LEU A 670 -25.47 7.47 7.59
N ALA A 671 -25.82 7.27 8.85
CA ALA A 671 -25.80 8.35 9.85
C ALA A 671 -24.39 8.88 10.11
N MET A 672 -23.38 8.00 10.17
CA MET A 672 -21.98 8.38 10.37
C MET A 672 -21.45 9.19 9.17
N ILE A 673 -21.65 8.69 7.94
CA ILE A 673 -21.27 9.40 6.72
C ILE A 673 -22.00 10.74 6.61
N THR A 674 -23.31 10.77 6.89
CA THR A 674 -24.13 11.99 6.81
C THR A 674 -23.66 13.04 7.81
N LEU A 675 -23.31 12.63 9.03
CA LEU A 675 -22.79 13.54 10.03
C LEU A 675 -21.44 14.15 9.60
N THR A 676 -20.54 13.35 9.02
CA THR A 676 -19.29 13.87 8.46
C THR A 676 -19.54 14.78 7.25
N LYS A 677 -20.49 14.46 6.37
CA LYS A 677 -20.94 15.38 5.29
C LYS A 677 -21.43 16.71 5.88
N CYS A 678 -22.18 16.70 6.97
CA CYS A 678 -22.62 17.91 7.66
C CYS A 678 -21.44 18.72 8.23
N GLU A 679 -20.41 18.08 8.80
CA GLU A 679 -19.18 18.77 9.20
C GLU A 679 -18.56 19.53 8.01
N LEU A 680 -18.44 18.87 6.85
CA LEU A 680 -17.85 19.43 5.64
C LEU A 680 -18.70 20.58 5.05
N TRP A 681 -20.02 20.40 4.98
CA TRP A 681 -20.94 21.44 4.49
C TRP A 681 -20.92 22.69 5.37
N LEU A 682 -20.91 22.53 6.69
CA LEU A 682 -20.78 23.66 7.62
C LEU A 682 -19.47 24.41 7.40
N ARG A 683 -18.36 23.71 7.16
CA ARG A 683 -17.06 24.33 6.82
C ARG A 683 -17.08 25.07 5.48
N GLN A 684 -17.82 24.57 4.50
CA GLN A 684 -17.99 25.21 3.19
C GLN A 684 -18.96 26.39 3.22
N GLY A 685 -19.68 26.60 4.33
CA GLY A 685 -20.75 27.60 4.43
C GLY A 685 -22.07 27.16 3.78
N GLN A 686 -22.23 25.89 3.43
CA GLN A 686 -23.49 25.31 2.92
C GLN A 686 -24.43 24.98 4.09
N THR A 687 -24.83 26.00 4.83
CA THR A 687 -25.57 25.86 6.09
C THR A 687 -26.98 25.30 5.89
N GLU A 688 -27.70 25.69 4.84
CA GLU A 688 -29.05 25.19 4.55
C GLU A 688 -29.07 23.67 4.37
N LEU A 689 -28.15 23.14 3.56
CA LEU A 689 -28.03 21.71 3.31
C LEU A 689 -27.68 20.95 4.59
N ALA A 690 -26.71 21.45 5.37
CA ALA A 690 -26.35 20.86 6.65
C ALA A 690 -27.51 20.89 7.65
N GLY A 691 -28.27 21.98 7.73
CA GLY A 691 -29.41 22.13 8.63
C GLY A 691 -30.50 21.09 8.41
N VAL A 692 -30.88 20.84 7.14
CA VAL A 692 -31.89 19.81 6.80
C VAL A 692 -31.46 18.43 7.31
N TRP A 693 -30.21 18.05 7.07
CA TRP A 693 -29.72 16.72 7.45
C TRP A 693 -29.45 16.59 8.94
N LEU A 694 -28.96 17.65 9.60
CA LEU A 694 -28.80 17.66 11.06
C LEU A 694 -30.14 17.56 11.78
N SER A 695 -31.20 18.22 11.29
CA SER A 695 -32.55 18.07 11.83
C SER A 695 -33.04 16.63 11.71
N ARG A 696 -32.88 16.00 10.54
CA ARG A 696 -33.26 14.59 10.34
C ARG A 696 -32.51 13.64 11.26
N LEU A 697 -31.20 13.86 11.45
CA LEU A 697 -30.41 13.07 12.37
C LEU A 697 -30.86 13.29 13.82
N LEU A 698 -31.22 14.52 14.19
CA LEU A 698 -31.76 14.81 15.52
C LEU A 698 -33.09 14.09 15.76
N ASP A 699 -34.00 14.11 14.79
CA ASP A 699 -35.29 13.42 14.89
C ASP A 699 -35.11 11.90 15.03
N ALA A 700 -34.16 11.33 14.30
CA ALA A 700 -33.87 9.91 14.34
C ALA A 700 -33.20 9.46 15.64
N TYR A 701 -32.33 10.29 16.24
CA TYR A 701 -31.42 9.86 17.31
C TYR A 701 -31.54 10.64 18.64
N GLY A 702 -32.36 11.69 18.71
CA GLY A 702 -32.40 12.63 19.85
C GLY A 702 -33.65 12.58 20.74
N GLY A 703 -34.63 11.73 20.45
CA GLY A 703 -35.94 11.66 21.15
C GLY A 703 -36.13 10.45 22.08
N GLU A 704 -37.31 10.32 22.70
CA GLU A 704 -37.68 9.21 23.61
C GLU A 704 -37.74 7.84 22.90
N GLN A 705 -38.05 7.82 21.61
CA GLN A 705 -38.04 6.64 20.74
C GLN A 705 -36.87 6.67 19.74
N ALA A 706 -35.72 7.20 20.16
CA ALA A 706 -34.54 7.30 19.31
C ALA A 706 -34.08 5.92 18.81
N ALA A 707 -33.65 5.88 17.55
CA ALA A 707 -32.91 4.76 17.00
C ALA A 707 -31.59 4.58 17.77
N ALA A 708 -31.12 3.34 17.89
CA ALA A 708 -29.81 3.06 18.48
C ALA A 708 -28.69 3.68 17.64
N ALA A 709 -27.74 4.33 18.29
CA ALA A 709 -26.57 4.90 17.61
C ALA A 709 -25.77 3.79 16.90
N PRO A 710 -25.18 4.07 15.73
CA PRO A 710 -24.37 3.09 15.02
C PRO A 710 -23.19 2.59 15.87
N GLU A 711 -22.87 1.30 15.74
CA GLU A 711 -21.85 0.62 16.54
C GLU A 711 -20.52 1.38 16.60
N PHE A 712 -20.03 1.87 15.46
CA PHE A 712 -18.72 2.53 15.34
C PHE A 712 -18.77 4.03 15.62
N HIS A 713 -19.95 4.56 15.97
CA HIS A 713 -20.12 5.94 16.42
C HIS A 713 -21.14 6.02 17.57
N PRO A 714 -20.89 5.37 18.72
CA PRO A 714 -21.90 5.20 19.78
C PRO A 714 -22.34 6.53 20.42
N GLN A 715 -21.53 7.58 20.33
CA GLN A 715 -21.86 8.93 20.80
C GLN A 715 -22.44 9.85 19.70
N LEU A 716 -22.89 9.30 18.56
CA LEU A 716 -23.43 10.05 17.42
C LEU A 716 -24.49 11.10 17.81
N PRO A 717 -25.48 10.82 18.67
CA PRO A 717 -26.49 11.80 19.05
C PRO A 717 -25.87 13.08 19.66
N LEU A 718 -24.80 12.93 20.44
CA LEU A 718 -24.10 14.06 21.08
C LEU A 718 -23.27 14.86 20.06
N HIS A 719 -22.73 14.21 19.03
CA HIS A 719 -22.03 14.91 17.95
C HIS A 719 -23.01 15.65 17.02
N VAL A 720 -24.20 15.11 16.75
CA VAL A 720 -25.27 15.82 16.03
C VAL A 720 -25.58 17.15 16.73
N GLN A 721 -25.69 17.12 18.06
CA GLN A 721 -25.93 18.31 18.88
C GLN A 721 -24.78 19.34 18.79
N LEU A 722 -23.52 18.90 18.73
CA LEU A 722 -22.37 19.79 18.53
C LEU A 722 -22.41 20.47 17.15
N HIS A 723 -22.75 19.72 16.09
CA HIS A 723 -22.86 20.29 14.76
C HIS A 723 -24.09 21.21 14.62
N LEU A 724 -25.19 20.92 15.34
CA LEU A 724 -26.33 21.84 15.45
C LEU A 724 -25.95 23.15 16.14
N ALA A 725 -25.16 23.13 17.22
CA ALA A 725 -24.68 24.35 17.84
C ALA A 725 -23.81 25.20 16.88
N THR A 726 -23.01 24.52 16.06
CA THR A 726 -22.22 25.19 15.00
C THR A 726 -23.13 25.79 13.92
N TYR A 727 -24.17 25.06 13.50
CA TYR A 727 -25.18 25.54 12.56
C TYR A 727 -25.93 26.77 13.10
N GLU A 728 -26.43 26.72 14.33
CA GLU A 728 -27.14 27.81 15.01
C GLU A 728 -26.29 29.08 15.06
N ARG A 729 -25.02 28.95 15.45
CA ARG A 729 -24.05 30.06 15.42
C ARG A 729 -23.88 30.65 14.02
N LEU A 730 -23.80 29.82 12.98
CA LEU A 730 -23.66 30.31 11.60
C LEU A 730 -24.93 31.00 11.07
N GLN A 731 -26.08 30.70 11.65
CA GLN A 731 -27.35 31.40 11.38
C GLN A 731 -27.53 32.69 12.21
N GLY A 732 -26.60 32.98 13.13
CA GLY A 732 -26.70 34.12 14.06
C GLY A 732 -27.61 33.85 15.26
N GLU A 733 -27.99 32.60 15.53
CA GLU A 733 -28.82 32.19 16.66
C GLU A 733 -27.96 31.88 17.91
N ASP A 734 -27.11 32.83 18.30
CA ASP A 734 -26.07 32.63 19.32
C ASP A 734 -26.63 32.19 20.70
N GLU A 735 -27.81 32.67 21.09
CA GLU A 735 -28.46 32.24 22.34
C GLU A 735 -28.91 30.78 22.33
N GLN A 736 -29.28 30.25 21.16
CA GLN A 736 -29.64 28.83 21.01
C GLN A 736 -28.38 27.97 21.07
N ALA A 737 -27.34 28.39 20.33
CA ALA A 737 -26.03 27.73 20.34
C ALA A 737 -25.44 27.69 21.75
N GLU A 738 -25.46 28.80 22.49
CA GLU A 738 -24.95 28.86 23.87
C GLU A 738 -25.72 27.90 24.79
N ARG A 739 -27.06 27.90 24.76
CA ARG A 739 -27.88 27.00 25.57
C ARG A 739 -27.57 25.54 25.27
N ARG A 740 -27.43 25.19 23.98
CA ARG A 740 -27.11 23.83 23.54
C ARG A 740 -25.73 23.39 24.04
N LEU A 741 -24.71 24.23 23.88
CA LEU A 741 -23.34 23.93 24.30
C LEU A 741 -23.21 23.79 25.82
N ARG A 742 -23.88 24.65 26.60
CA ARG A 742 -23.92 24.52 28.07
C ARG A 742 -24.62 23.22 28.49
N GLY A 743 -25.74 22.89 27.86
CA GLY A 743 -26.45 21.62 28.10
C GLY A 743 -25.58 20.40 27.81
N LEU A 744 -24.88 20.40 26.66
CA LEU A 744 -23.95 19.33 26.30
C LEU A 744 -22.78 19.21 27.27
N SER A 745 -22.19 20.32 27.69
CA SER A 745 -21.11 20.29 28.69
C SER A 745 -21.57 19.65 30.00
N GLN A 746 -22.79 19.98 30.47
CA GLN A 746 -23.34 19.40 31.70
C GLN A 746 -23.63 17.90 31.54
N LEU A 747 -24.24 17.49 30.43
CA LEU A 747 -24.51 16.08 30.12
C LEU A 747 -23.21 15.27 30.05
N ALA A 748 -22.21 15.79 29.35
CA ALA A 748 -20.89 15.17 29.24
C ALA A 748 -20.22 15.01 30.62
N GLN A 749 -20.31 16.03 31.49
CA GLN A 749 -19.76 15.96 32.84
C GLN A 749 -20.46 14.88 33.70
N ASN A 750 -21.79 14.80 33.62
CA ASN A 750 -22.58 13.81 34.36
C ASN A 750 -22.32 12.36 33.90
N ALA A 751 -22.16 12.15 32.59
CA ALA A 751 -21.88 10.84 32.01
C ALA A 751 -20.39 10.45 32.04
N GLY A 752 -19.50 11.38 32.42
CA GLY A 752 -18.05 11.19 32.37
C GLY A 752 -17.45 11.23 30.96
N GLY A 753 -18.17 11.79 29.99
CA GLY A 753 -17.78 11.92 28.58
C GLY A 753 -16.89 13.14 28.30
N GLN A 754 -15.70 13.19 28.90
CA GLN A 754 -14.89 14.42 28.96
C GLN A 754 -14.47 14.96 27.59
N LEU A 755 -14.19 14.11 26.58
CA LEU A 755 -13.81 14.60 25.24
C LEU A 755 -14.91 15.47 24.62
N LEU A 756 -16.16 15.00 24.66
CA LEU A 756 -17.31 15.73 24.17
C LEU A 756 -17.55 17.01 24.96
N GLY A 757 -17.38 16.93 26.28
CA GLY A 757 -17.41 18.11 27.15
C GLY A 757 -16.39 19.16 26.70
N ALA A 758 -15.14 18.77 26.49
CA ALA A 758 -14.10 19.67 26.01
C ALA A 758 -14.44 20.28 24.64
N ILE A 759 -14.99 19.52 23.70
CA ILE A 759 -15.42 20.06 22.39
C ILE A 759 -16.53 21.11 22.57
N ALA A 760 -17.57 20.81 23.36
CA ALA A 760 -18.66 21.73 23.61
C ALA A 760 -18.17 23.02 24.30
N GLN A 761 -17.31 22.86 25.30
CA GLN A 761 -16.72 23.98 26.04
C GLN A 761 -15.83 24.85 25.16
N MET A 762 -15.05 24.26 24.24
CA MET A 762 -14.23 25.03 23.31
C MET A 762 -15.07 25.78 22.26
N GLN A 763 -16.13 25.18 21.73
CA GLN A 763 -17.07 25.90 20.86
C GLN A 763 -17.77 27.05 21.61
N LEU A 764 -18.07 26.87 22.90
CA LEU A 764 -18.65 27.91 23.75
C LEU A 764 -17.65 29.03 24.03
N THR A 765 -16.38 28.71 24.29
CA THR A 765 -15.30 29.70 24.42
C THR A 765 -15.21 30.57 23.16
N ASP A 766 -15.20 29.95 21.98
CA ASP A 766 -15.17 30.68 20.70
C ASP A 766 -16.39 31.59 20.49
N LEU A 767 -17.57 31.16 20.95
CA LEU A 767 -18.80 31.93 20.86
C LEU A 767 -18.78 33.14 21.81
N LEU A 768 -18.43 32.92 23.08
CA LEU A 768 -18.37 33.95 24.11
C LEU A 768 -17.33 35.02 23.79
N HIS A 769 -16.16 34.61 23.28
CA HIS A 769 -15.12 35.55 22.88
C HIS A 769 -15.57 36.39 21.67
N ALA A 770 -16.21 35.77 20.67
CA ALA A 770 -16.78 36.51 19.54
C ALA A 770 -17.87 37.51 19.96
N ALA A 771 -18.62 37.22 21.03
CA ALA A 771 -19.61 38.11 21.62
C ALA A 771 -19.03 39.18 22.58
N GLY A 772 -17.70 39.25 22.75
CA GLY A 772 -17.03 40.20 23.65
C GLY A 772 -17.16 39.87 25.15
N ARG A 773 -17.66 38.67 25.51
CA ARG A 773 -17.82 38.20 26.90
C ARG A 773 -16.53 37.56 27.42
N GLU A 774 -15.48 38.38 27.46
CA GLU A 774 -14.10 37.95 27.69
C GLU A 774 -13.89 37.15 28.98
N ARG A 775 -14.42 37.63 30.12
CA ARG A 775 -14.28 36.94 31.41
C ARG A 775 -14.89 35.54 31.40
N GLU A 776 -16.02 35.38 30.73
CA GLU A 776 -16.70 34.09 30.63
C GLU A 776 -15.97 33.15 29.67
N ALA A 777 -15.45 33.66 28.55
CA ALA A 777 -14.61 32.89 27.64
C ALA A 777 -13.34 32.37 28.35
N GLN A 778 -12.69 33.20 29.15
CA GLN A 778 -11.52 32.79 29.94
C GLN A 778 -11.87 31.72 30.97
N GLN A 779 -12.97 31.88 31.71
CA GLN A 779 -13.42 30.87 32.66
C GLN A 779 -13.75 29.55 31.96
N GLN A 780 -14.38 29.61 30.79
CA GLN A 780 -14.76 28.45 30.01
C GLN A 780 -13.53 27.71 29.46
N LEU A 781 -12.51 28.44 28.99
CA LEU A 781 -11.23 27.88 28.56
C LEU A 781 -10.52 27.13 29.70
N ARG A 782 -10.48 27.70 30.92
CA ARG A 782 -9.87 27.03 32.08
C ARG A 782 -10.57 25.71 32.40
N SER A 783 -11.91 25.70 32.37
CA SER A 783 -12.69 24.48 32.55
C SER A 783 -12.44 23.46 31.43
N ALA A 784 -12.28 23.91 30.18
CA ALA A 784 -11.94 23.06 29.05
C ALA A 784 -10.56 22.42 29.16
N LEU A 785 -9.55 23.16 29.63
CA LEU A 785 -8.21 22.63 29.89
C LEU A 785 -8.21 21.53 30.95
N GLN A 786 -9.00 21.69 32.02
CA GLN A 786 -9.16 20.64 33.04
C GLN A 786 -9.90 19.41 32.48
N THR A 787 -10.95 19.64 31.70
CA THR A 787 -11.74 18.56 31.08
C THR A 787 -10.92 17.78 30.03
N ALA A 788 -10.01 18.45 29.32
CA ALA A 788 -9.15 17.86 28.31
C ALA A 788 -7.85 17.25 28.86
N ALA A 789 -7.70 17.09 30.19
CA ALA A 789 -6.47 16.60 30.83
C ALA A 789 -6.02 15.21 30.34
N GLY A 790 -6.95 14.39 29.79
CA GLY A 790 -6.62 13.12 29.14
C GLY A 790 -5.90 13.24 27.79
N GLY A 791 -5.66 14.47 27.33
CA GLY A 791 -4.74 14.80 26.24
C GLY A 791 -5.37 15.01 24.86
N GLY A 792 -6.68 15.26 24.75
CA GLY A 792 -7.28 15.63 23.46
C GLY A 792 -6.91 17.07 23.05
N LEU A 793 -6.29 17.26 21.88
CA LEU A 793 -5.87 18.58 21.36
C LEU A 793 -6.83 19.14 20.31
N LEU A 794 -7.49 18.27 19.55
CA LEU A 794 -8.42 18.68 18.49
C LEU A 794 -9.51 19.67 18.95
N PRO A 795 -10.08 19.59 20.18
CA PRO A 795 -11.04 20.61 20.65
C PRO A 795 -10.51 22.05 20.55
N PHE A 796 -9.20 22.26 20.68
CA PHE A 796 -8.56 23.57 20.68
C PHE A 796 -8.18 24.07 19.27
N HIS A 797 -8.35 23.24 18.23
CA HIS A 797 -7.93 23.56 16.86
C HIS A 797 -8.54 24.86 16.32
N GLY A 798 -9.80 25.15 16.68
CA GLY A 798 -10.48 26.38 16.27
C GLY A 798 -9.78 27.65 16.79
N LEU A 799 -9.34 27.66 18.04
CA LEU A 799 -8.56 28.77 18.61
C LEU A 799 -7.12 28.81 18.10
N LEU A 800 -6.47 27.65 17.98
CA LEU A 800 -5.10 27.57 17.46
C LEU A 800 -4.98 28.18 16.06
N THR A 801 -6.04 28.07 15.25
CA THR A 801 -6.06 28.59 13.88
C THR A 801 -6.58 30.03 13.79
N ARG A 802 -7.66 30.37 14.51
CA ARG A 802 -8.34 31.66 14.37
C ARG A 802 -7.82 32.74 15.34
N GLN A 803 -7.37 32.33 16.52
CA GLN A 803 -7.01 33.24 17.63
C GLN A 803 -5.76 32.75 18.40
N PRO A 804 -4.63 32.45 17.72
CA PRO A 804 -3.45 31.90 18.37
C PRO A 804 -2.85 32.83 19.44
N GLY A 805 -2.90 34.15 19.24
CA GLY A 805 -2.40 35.13 20.20
C GLY A 805 -3.17 35.13 21.51
N TRP A 806 -4.50 35.16 21.44
CA TRP A 806 -5.36 35.10 22.62
C TRP A 806 -5.13 33.80 23.40
N LEU A 807 -5.13 32.66 22.70
CA LEU A 807 -4.87 31.37 23.34
C LEU A 807 -3.47 31.35 23.99
N HIS A 808 -2.44 31.89 23.34
CA HIS A 808 -1.10 31.98 23.91
C HIS A 808 -1.09 32.76 25.23
N GLU A 809 -1.68 33.95 25.27
CA GLU A 809 -1.79 34.76 26.48
C GLU A 809 -2.52 34.01 27.60
N GLN A 810 -3.62 33.34 27.27
CA GLN A 810 -4.36 32.57 28.27
C GLN A 810 -3.54 31.39 28.81
N LEU A 811 -2.83 30.65 27.95
CA LEU A 811 -2.00 29.51 28.37
C LEU A 811 -0.84 29.93 29.29
N LEU A 812 -0.29 31.13 29.14
CA LEU A 812 0.74 31.67 30.04
C LEU A 812 0.24 31.92 31.46
N THR A 813 -1.08 32.08 31.66
CA THR A 813 -1.69 32.29 32.98
C THR A 813 -2.04 30.99 33.70
N GLN A 814 -1.82 29.84 33.08
CA GLN A 814 -2.17 28.52 33.62
C GLN A 814 -0.92 27.80 34.12
N ASP A 815 -1.11 26.90 35.10
CA ASP A 815 -0.03 26.05 35.59
C ASP A 815 0.48 25.09 34.50
N ALA A 816 1.78 24.81 34.48
CA ALA A 816 2.36 23.88 33.52
C ALA A 816 1.71 22.49 33.63
N SER A 817 1.31 21.93 32.49
CA SER A 817 0.79 20.58 32.38
C SER A 817 1.14 19.98 31.02
N PRO A 818 1.15 18.64 30.87
CA PRO A 818 1.44 18.00 29.58
C PRO A 818 0.49 18.45 28.45
N LEU A 819 -0.76 18.80 28.79
CA LEU A 819 -1.71 19.34 27.83
C LEU A 819 -1.29 20.74 27.36
N ILE A 820 -0.94 21.62 28.29
CA ILE A 820 -0.55 23.02 28.01
C ILE A 820 0.75 23.05 27.20
N GLU A 821 1.76 22.25 27.59
CA GLU A 821 3.01 22.12 26.85
C GLU A 821 2.76 21.65 25.41
N ALA A 822 1.89 20.65 25.22
CA ALA A 822 1.53 20.18 23.89
C ALA A 822 0.79 21.24 23.07
N LEU A 823 -0.14 22.01 23.67
CA LEU A 823 -0.81 23.12 22.99
C LEU A 823 0.17 24.22 22.60
N GLN A 824 1.15 24.53 23.45
CA GLN A 824 2.20 25.51 23.16
C GLN A 824 3.07 25.11 21.96
N GLN A 825 3.37 23.81 21.80
CA GLN A 825 4.10 23.30 20.63
C GLN A 825 3.34 23.48 19.30
N HIS A 826 2.01 23.57 19.36
CA HIS A 826 1.15 23.77 18.19
C HIS A 826 0.81 25.25 17.93
N LEU A 827 1.19 26.16 18.83
CA LEU A 827 1.09 27.59 18.53
C LEU A 827 2.10 27.93 17.42
N PRO A 828 1.74 28.80 16.47
CA PRO A 828 2.69 29.31 15.50
C PRO A 828 3.89 29.92 16.24
N GLN A 829 5.11 29.53 15.88
CA GLN A 829 6.31 30.15 16.42
C GLN A 829 6.19 31.66 16.22
N ALA A 830 6.34 32.42 17.31
CA ALA A 830 6.23 33.86 17.28
C ALA A 830 7.17 34.41 16.18
N LEU A 831 6.59 35.04 15.16
CA LEU A 831 7.34 36.01 14.38
C LEU A 831 7.92 37.01 15.39
N PRO A 832 9.21 37.38 15.30
CA PRO A 832 9.83 38.24 16.30
C PRO A 832 8.99 39.50 16.45
N LEU A 833 8.59 39.80 17.70
CA LEU A 833 7.93 41.03 18.09
C LEU A 833 8.76 42.19 17.54
N VAL A 834 8.27 42.82 16.48
CA VAL A 834 8.78 44.12 16.06
C VAL A 834 8.39 45.08 17.19
N SER A 835 9.40 45.65 17.85
CA SER A 835 9.25 46.66 18.91
C SER A 835 8.31 47.77 18.44
N GLN A 836 7.46 48.29 19.33
CA GLN A 836 6.56 49.42 19.02
C GLN A 836 7.32 50.66 18.50
N ASP A 837 8.62 50.77 18.78
CA ASP A 837 9.52 51.80 18.23
C ASP A 837 9.79 51.66 16.72
N ASP A 838 9.78 50.44 16.17
CA ASP A 838 9.98 50.20 14.72
C ASP A 838 8.68 50.42 13.93
N TYR A 839 7.53 50.19 14.56
CA TYR A 839 6.22 50.46 13.95
C TYR A 839 5.98 51.96 13.75
N ALA A 840 6.35 52.78 14.74
CA ALA A 840 6.27 54.23 14.64
C ALA A 840 7.25 54.80 13.59
N SER A 841 8.48 54.26 13.49
CA SER A 841 9.49 54.76 12.56
C SER A 841 9.16 54.48 11.08
N VAL A 842 8.52 53.34 10.78
CA VAL A 842 8.19 52.93 9.40
C VAL A 842 6.87 53.53 8.92
N VAL A 843 5.89 53.71 9.80
CA VAL A 843 4.61 54.37 9.46
C VAL A 843 4.82 55.86 9.16
N ASP A 844 5.71 56.54 9.90
CA ASP A 844 6.08 57.94 9.62
C ASP A 844 7.02 58.08 8.40
N ALA A 845 7.66 57.00 7.95
CA ALA A 845 8.58 57.03 6.80
C ALA A 845 7.88 56.93 5.44
N LEU A 846 6.70 56.30 5.34
CA LEU A 846 5.97 56.17 4.08
C LEU A 846 5.05 57.36 3.83
N SER A 847 5.24 58.04 2.70
CA SER A 847 4.33 59.10 2.28
C SER A 847 2.95 58.55 1.92
N SER A 848 1.90 59.37 2.03
CA SER A 848 0.53 59.03 1.60
C SER A 848 0.47 58.49 0.16
N ARG A 849 1.37 58.98 -0.71
CA ARG A 849 1.48 58.54 -2.10
C ARG A 849 2.12 57.16 -2.25
N GLU A 850 3.14 56.85 -1.46
CA GLU A 850 3.73 55.51 -1.40
C GLU A 850 2.75 54.48 -0.82
N LEU A 851 1.94 54.88 0.17
CA LEU A 851 0.91 54.01 0.75
C LEU A 851 -0.19 53.66 -0.26
N SER A 852 -0.60 54.63 -1.09
CA SER A 852 -1.55 54.39 -2.20
C SER A 852 -0.99 53.41 -3.24
N VAL A 853 0.30 53.55 -3.59
CA VAL A 853 0.98 52.62 -4.50
C VAL A 853 1.08 51.22 -3.88
N LEU A 854 1.43 51.12 -2.59
CA LEU A 854 1.55 49.87 -1.86
C LEU A 854 0.22 49.09 -1.77
N GLN A 855 -0.91 49.78 -1.59
CA GLN A 855 -2.25 49.17 -1.60
C GLN A 855 -2.58 48.51 -2.95
N LEU A 856 -2.29 49.19 -4.06
CA LEU A 856 -2.54 48.64 -5.38
C LEU A 856 -1.57 47.49 -5.72
N ILE A 857 -0.32 47.52 -5.24
CA ILE A 857 0.61 46.38 -5.35
C ILE A 857 0.05 45.16 -4.60
N ALA A 858 -0.55 45.36 -3.42
CA ALA A 858 -1.14 44.28 -2.63
C ALA A 858 -2.38 43.65 -3.27
N GLN A 859 -3.08 44.39 -4.11
CA GLN A 859 -4.21 43.90 -4.93
C GLN A 859 -3.76 43.15 -6.19
N GLY A 860 -2.45 43.02 -6.43
CA GLY A 860 -1.89 42.29 -7.56
C GLY A 860 -1.67 43.12 -8.82
N CYS A 861 -1.95 44.43 -8.80
CA CYS A 861 -1.80 45.28 -9.97
C CYS A 861 -0.34 45.33 -10.48
N SER A 862 -0.21 45.42 -11.81
CA SER A 862 1.04 45.72 -12.51
C SER A 862 1.41 47.21 -12.37
N ASN A 863 2.67 47.56 -12.63
CA ASN A 863 3.11 48.96 -12.51
C ASN A 863 2.40 49.88 -13.51
N GLN A 864 1.96 49.35 -14.66
CA GLN A 864 1.19 50.12 -15.65
C GLN A 864 -0.22 50.43 -15.13
N GLU A 865 -0.92 49.42 -14.59
CA GLU A 865 -2.25 49.62 -13.99
C GLU A 865 -2.23 50.60 -12.82
N ILE A 866 -1.16 50.58 -12.01
CA ILE A 866 -0.97 51.55 -10.92
C ILE A 866 -0.74 52.96 -11.47
N SER A 867 0.02 53.08 -12.56
CA SER A 867 0.28 54.34 -13.27
C SER A 867 -1.03 54.99 -13.70
N ASP A 868 -1.88 54.19 -14.33
CA ASP A 868 -3.16 54.60 -14.90
C ASP A 868 -4.17 54.92 -13.78
N SER A 869 -4.25 54.07 -12.74
CA SER A 869 -5.17 54.26 -11.61
C SER A 869 -4.83 55.47 -10.73
N LEU A 870 -3.55 55.83 -10.61
CA LEU A 870 -3.12 56.97 -9.79
C LEU A 870 -2.85 58.24 -10.61
N PHE A 871 -3.00 58.19 -11.94
CA PHE A 871 -2.69 59.28 -12.87
C PHE A 871 -1.27 59.84 -12.69
N ILE A 872 -0.27 58.94 -12.58
CA ILE A 872 1.16 59.29 -12.49
C ILE A 872 1.94 58.54 -13.57
N SER A 873 3.18 58.95 -13.86
CA SER A 873 3.99 58.26 -14.89
C SER A 873 4.48 56.89 -14.41
N LEU A 874 4.69 55.94 -15.34
CA LEU A 874 5.21 54.59 -15.03
C LEU A 874 6.57 54.65 -14.33
N HIS A 875 7.39 55.65 -14.69
CA HIS A 875 8.66 55.89 -14.02
C HIS A 875 8.46 56.26 -12.54
N THR A 876 7.48 57.13 -12.25
CA THR A 876 7.11 57.53 -10.89
C THR A 876 6.63 56.34 -10.05
N VAL A 877 5.84 55.42 -10.62
CA VAL A 877 5.42 54.18 -9.95
C VAL A 877 6.62 53.30 -9.58
N LYS A 878 7.57 53.10 -10.52
CA LYS A 878 8.78 52.30 -10.26
C LYS A 878 9.65 52.93 -9.16
N THR A 879 9.75 54.26 -9.15
CA THR A 879 10.46 55.00 -8.10
C THR A 879 9.79 54.82 -6.75
N HIS A 880 8.46 54.96 -6.66
CA HIS A 880 7.72 54.69 -5.42
C HIS A 880 7.87 53.24 -4.96
N ALA A 881 7.76 52.25 -5.84
CA ALA A 881 7.97 50.84 -5.49
C ALA A 881 9.38 50.58 -4.94
N ARG A 882 10.41 51.23 -5.49
CA ARG A 882 11.79 51.12 -5.00
C ARG A 882 11.96 51.80 -3.64
N HIS A 883 11.36 52.96 -3.44
CA HIS A 883 11.37 53.65 -2.14
C HIS A 883 10.62 52.87 -1.07
N ILE A 884 9.46 52.28 -1.41
CA ILE A 884 8.69 51.40 -0.52
C ILE A 884 9.56 50.21 -0.09
N ASN A 885 10.19 49.53 -1.05
CA ASN A 885 11.11 48.42 -0.78
C ASN A 885 12.25 48.85 0.15
N SER A 886 12.90 49.98 -0.14
CA SER A 886 13.99 50.53 0.69
C SER A 886 13.53 50.89 2.09
N LYS A 887 12.35 51.51 2.25
CA LYS A 887 11.78 51.93 3.54
C LYS A 887 11.27 50.76 4.37
N LEU A 888 10.80 49.69 3.71
CA LEU A 888 10.38 48.45 4.36
C LEU A 888 11.53 47.44 4.55
N GLY A 889 12.75 47.77 4.11
CA GLY A 889 13.93 46.91 4.26
C GLY A 889 13.88 45.61 3.45
N VAL A 890 13.23 45.62 2.29
CA VAL A 890 13.02 44.44 1.44
C VAL A 890 13.48 44.69 0.01
N GLU A 891 13.80 43.63 -0.74
CA GLU A 891 14.32 43.77 -2.11
C GLU A 891 13.21 43.63 -3.17
N ARG A 892 12.16 42.86 -2.87
CA ARG A 892 11.10 42.50 -3.83
C ARG A 892 9.74 43.06 -3.43
N ARG A 893 8.93 43.43 -4.44
CA ARG A 893 7.58 43.99 -4.25
C ARG A 893 6.63 43.06 -3.49
N THR A 894 6.78 41.75 -3.63
CA THR A 894 5.97 40.75 -2.91
C THR A 894 6.37 40.65 -1.44
N GLN A 895 7.66 40.81 -1.13
CA GLN A 895 8.16 40.91 0.24
C GLN A 895 7.67 42.20 0.90
N ALA A 896 7.56 43.30 0.16
CA ALA A 896 6.99 44.56 0.66
C ALA A 896 5.53 44.40 1.09
N VAL A 897 4.71 43.66 0.33
CA VAL A 897 3.32 43.37 0.72
C VAL A 897 3.26 42.49 1.97
N ALA A 898 4.07 41.43 2.04
CA ALA A 898 4.12 40.56 3.21
C ALA A 898 4.58 41.32 4.47
N ARG A 899 5.61 42.18 4.33
CA ARG A 899 6.11 43.03 5.41
C ARG A 899 5.08 44.06 5.84
N ALA A 900 4.40 44.72 4.90
CA ALA A 900 3.35 45.69 5.18
C ALA A 900 2.12 45.07 5.86
N LYS A 901 1.74 43.82 5.52
CA LYS A 901 0.70 43.06 6.25
C LYS A 901 1.16 42.69 7.67
N SER A 902 2.41 42.26 7.83
CA SER A 902 2.97 41.98 9.16
C SER A 902 3.06 43.23 10.05
N LEU A 903 3.19 44.40 9.44
CA LEU A 903 3.22 45.72 10.08
C LEU A 903 1.83 46.40 10.07
N GLY A 904 0.72 45.70 9.83
CA GLY A 904 -0.64 46.25 9.92
C GLY A 904 -0.97 47.46 9.01
N LEU A 905 -0.09 47.80 8.06
CA LEU A 905 -0.27 48.89 7.08
C LEU A 905 -1.29 48.53 5.99
N LEU A 906 -1.51 47.23 5.77
CA LEU A 906 -2.47 46.65 4.84
C LEU A 906 -3.32 45.63 5.60
N ARG A 907 -4.63 45.61 5.31
CA ARG A 907 -5.55 44.60 5.84
C ARG A 907 -5.50 43.31 5.02
#